data_AF-A0A3Q9RPM5-F1
#
_entry.id   AF-A0A3Q9RPM5-F1
#
_cell.length_a   1.000
_cell.length_b   1.000
_cell.length_c   1.000
_cell.angle_alpha   90.00
_cell.angle_beta   90.00
_cell.angle_gamma   90.00
#
_symmetry.space_group_name_H-M   'P 1'
#
loop_
_entity.id
_entity.type
_entity.pdbx_description
1 polymer ?
#
loop_
_entity_poly.entity_id
_entity_poly.type
_entity_poly.pdbx_seq_one_letter_code
_entity_poly.pdbx_strand_id
1 'polypeptide(L)'
;MLEKVSIIIPFQTDNGPRAEAFKWIKQYYNRVMPEAELCLGIIDKDEINKSKAVNLAAKKATREIFVIADADIIFDPKLIVKAIEVLNEAAWVVPFTGIYDIERSGTERLLKTTPKWPIDVKSEECTKANWIYKGFAGKLIVIPRVNFEAVGGFDERFSGWGGEDDAFSLSVQTLCGKLVNSKGDIYHLWHPTSNYETNPNGEANRALLNRYKRASGNKKEIIKLISERKNDIEKIQLNNIKILNSNENAYMRSPKSKICFAILVHENRELVKKLIDNVRYYCPNSAIVLYNGGHDWTLCEGLGVPVCPSSRKLKYGYTAIYFLETMEWLEELGINYEYFINIDSDAWFIKKGYEEFIQTEMKDSDYMGVKLRIPSEDWFIGKELKKDINRWRKLFNVKPLYGVFNVGQVISRSIVKALLEPERKEKLRKALLKTTSWGVDEIVFVNMAKELGFRQKNYPNPLDSKMVRYRPYFTLDEIIYYYLSDNSGYLCHPIIRDENNPARKLIQHIERGHNSEIYKNRKYPWYERNPNNYSIYLPIKDESDDLNLIVYSGSSLTHYWQHTDGKWYKTQTFARGVTGIPIFFETHSGVLGVVCKLKNGGVGFWQRDQNTQGNHWYGSVFQLESVELARGRGTAMHKATLGMEPLFFSLRM
;
A
#
# COMPACT_ATOMS: atom_id res chain seq x y z
N MET A 1 3.48 21.66 19.81
CA MET A 1 3.69 22.23 18.45
C MET A 1 4.70 21.45 17.63
N LEU A 2 5.85 21.04 18.21
CA LEU A 2 6.91 20.34 17.47
C LEU A 2 6.57 18.88 17.14
N GLU A 3 5.62 18.26 17.84
CA GLU A 3 5.08 16.93 17.52
C GLU A 3 4.43 16.82 16.13
N LYS A 4 4.13 17.98 15.52
CA LYS A 4 3.58 18.10 14.15
C LYS A 4 4.66 18.38 13.10
N VAL A 5 5.93 18.39 13.49
CA VAL A 5 7.06 18.77 12.62
C VAL A 5 7.86 17.55 12.19
N SER A 6 8.13 17.46 10.90
CA SER A 6 9.21 16.64 10.34
C SER A 6 10.35 17.55 9.88
N ILE A 7 11.54 17.37 10.44
CA ILE A 7 12.76 18.06 10.01
C ILE A 7 13.35 17.27 8.83
N ILE A 8 13.31 17.89 7.66
CA ILE A 8 13.76 17.35 6.38
C ILE A 8 15.21 17.79 6.18
N ILE A 9 16.15 16.83 6.25
CA ILE A 9 17.58 17.12 6.08
C ILE A 9 18.08 16.44 4.81
N PRO A 10 18.35 17.20 3.73
CA PRO A 10 19.05 16.69 2.57
C PRO A 10 20.53 16.53 2.89
N PHE A 11 21.12 15.38 2.56
CA PHE A 11 22.54 15.16 2.79
C PHE A 11 23.18 14.28 1.72
N GLN A 12 24.40 14.66 1.36
CA GLN A 12 25.32 13.84 0.59
C GLN A 12 26.70 13.97 1.24
N THR A 13 27.37 12.84 1.45
CA THR A 13 28.69 12.83 2.07
C THR A 13 29.73 13.42 1.12
N ASP A 14 30.55 14.33 1.65
CA ASP A 14 31.82 14.74 1.05
C ASP A 14 33.00 13.95 1.63
N ASN A 15 32.74 13.00 2.53
CA ASN A 15 33.73 12.31 3.37
C ASN A 15 34.69 13.28 4.06
N GLY A 16 34.18 14.48 4.40
CA GLY A 16 34.96 15.60 4.90
C GLY A 16 34.14 16.49 5.84
N PRO A 17 34.38 17.82 5.85
CA PRO A 17 33.76 18.73 6.80
C PRO A 17 32.22 18.71 6.82
N ARG A 18 31.54 18.48 5.69
CA ARG A 18 30.06 18.39 5.68
C ARG A 18 29.56 17.14 6.37
N ALA A 19 30.27 16.02 6.24
CA ALA A 19 29.92 14.79 6.94
C ALA A 19 30.04 14.92 8.47
N GLU A 20 31.08 15.60 8.95
CA GLU A 20 31.23 15.89 10.38
C GLU A 20 30.16 16.87 10.89
N ALA A 21 29.87 17.93 10.12
CA ALA A 21 28.77 18.85 10.42
C ALA A 21 27.43 18.11 10.50
N PHE A 22 27.09 17.30 9.50
CA PHE A 22 25.84 16.53 9.48
C PHE A 22 25.70 15.59 10.68
N LYS A 23 26.79 14.90 11.06
CA LYS A 23 26.80 14.04 12.23
C LYS A 23 26.43 14.81 13.50
N TRP A 24 27.02 16.00 13.68
CA TRP A 24 26.74 16.86 14.82
C TRP A 24 25.33 17.46 14.77
N ILE A 25 24.87 17.93 13.60
CA ILE A 25 23.54 18.52 13.39
C ILE A 25 22.41 17.52 13.71
N LYS A 26 22.55 16.24 13.33
CA LYS A 26 21.58 15.22 13.72
C LYS A 26 21.45 15.09 15.24
N GLN A 27 22.57 15.10 15.95
CA GLN A 27 22.58 15.05 17.41
C GLN A 27 21.99 16.32 18.02
N TYR A 28 22.30 17.48 17.44
CA TYR A 28 21.75 18.76 17.84
C TYR A 28 20.24 18.76 17.78
N TYR A 29 19.64 18.50 16.60
CA TYR A 29 18.19 18.54 16.44
C TYR A 29 17.46 17.52 17.31
N ASN A 30 17.95 16.29 17.42
CA ASN A 30 17.37 15.28 18.33
C ASN A 30 17.37 15.74 19.79
N ARG A 31 18.35 16.55 20.20
CA ARG A 31 18.46 17.01 21.59
C ARG A 31 17.65 18.27 21.86
N VAL A 32 17.63 19.22 20.93
CA VAL A 32 16.96 20.51 21.13
C VAL A 32 15.50 20.52 20.66
N MET A 33 15.09 19.54 19.85
CA MET A 33 13.72 19.34 19.36
C MET A 33 13.34 17.85 19.39
N PRO A 34 13.35 17.18 20.56
CA PRO A 34 13.14 15.73 20.66
C PRO A 34 11.74 15.26 20.20
N GLU A 35 10.77 16.17 20.17
CA GLU A 35 9.40 15.89 19.72
C GLU A 35 9.26 15.90 18.19
N ALA A 36 10.19 16.55 17.47
CA ALA A 36 10.15 16.64 16.02
C ALA A 36 10.69 15.35 15.39
N GLU A 37 10.04 14.90 14.32
CA GLU A 37 10.49 13.75 13.56
C GLU A 37 11.69 14.13 12.68
N LEU A 38 12.79 13.37 12.76
CA LEU A 38 13.96 13.60 11.92
C LEU A 38 13.90 12.74 10.65
N CYS A 39 13.82 13.37 9.48
CA CYS A 39 13.74 12.68 8.19
C CYS A 39 14.98 12.96 7.33
N LEU A 40 15.75 11.91 7.06
CA LEU A 40 17.03 12.03 6.36
C LEU A 40 16.90 11.65 4.88
N GLY A 41 17.36 12.56 4.03
CA GLY A 41 17.37 12.44 2.59
C GLY A 41 18.80 12.21 2.12
N ILE A 42 19.26 10.96 2.21
CA ILE A 42 20.64 10.61 1.89
C ILE A 42 20.71 10.19 0.42
N ILE A 43 21.63 10.79 -0.33
CA ILE A 43 21.98 10.35 -1.68
C ILE A 43 23.38 9.74 -1.65
N ASP A 44 23.46 8.48 -2.06
CA ASP A 44 24.71 7.78 -2.34
C ASP A 44 24.96 7.81 -3.86
N LYS A 45 26.21 8.06 -4.29
CA LYS A 45 26.77 8.04 -5.68
C LYS A 45 27.16 9.41 -6.29
N ASP A 46 27.81 9.33 -7.45
CA ASP A 46 28.48 10.38 -8.24
C ASP A 46 27.59 11.57 -8.69
N GLU A 47 26.28 11.51 -8.47
CA GLU A 47 25.34 12.56 -8.87
C GLU A 47 24.95 13.42 -7.66
N ILE A 48 25.37 14.69 -7.67
CA ILE A 48 25.00 15.67 -6.64
C ILE A 48 23.62 16.24 -6.96
N ASN A 49 22.62 16.04 -6.09
CA ASN A 49 21.25 16.55 -6.32
C ASN A 49 20.50 16.85 -5.01
N LYS A 50 20.56 18.09 -4.53
CA LYS A 50 19.87 18.53 -3.30
C LYS A 50 18.35 18.33 -3.39
N SER A 51 17.73 18.63 -4.54
CA SER A 51 16.28 18.49 -4.74
C SER A 51 15.79 17.06 -4.46
N LYS A 52 16.50 16.07 -4.99
CA LYS A 52 16.20 14.65 -4.78
C LYS A 52 16.37 14.25 -3.32
N ALA A 53 17.37 14.78 -2.63
CA ALA A 53 17.61 14.52 -1.22
C ALA A 53 16.44 15.07 -0.37
N VAL A 54 16.01 16.30 -0.62
CA VAL A 54 14.84 16.92 0.04
C VAL A 54 13.59 16.06 -0.20
N ASN A 55 13.31 15.70 -1.46
CA ASN A 55 12.13 14.90 -1.79
C ASN A 55 12.16 13.50 -1.16
N LEU A 56 13.33 12.85 -1.07
CA LEU A 56 13.48 11.55 -0.41
C LEU A 56 13.21 11.63 1.10
N ALA A 57 13.69 12.68 1.78
CA ALA A 57 13.37 12.93 3.18
C ALA A 57 11.88 13.22 3.37
N ALA A 58 11.30 14.08 2.52
CA ALA A 58 9.87 14.44 2.58
C ALA A 58 8.94 13.24 2.38
N LYS A 59 9.33 12.25 1.56
CA LYS A 59 8.58 10.99 1.39
C LYS A 59 8.52 10.15 2.67
N LYS A 60 9.56 10.20 3.50
CA LYS A 60 9.64 9.46 4.77
C LYS A 60 8.90 10.15 5.91
N ALA A 61 8.66 11.45 5.77
CA ALA A 61 8.03 12.27 6.80
C ALA A 61 6.58 11.84 7.04
N THR A 62 6.15 11.81 8.30
CA THR A 62 4.78 11.44 8.70
C THR A 62 3.97 12.63 9.22
N ARG A 63 4.62 13.78 9.48
CA ARG A 63 3.98 14.94 10.12
C ARG A 63 3.43 15.96 9.12
N GLU A 64 2.70 16.95 9.64
CA GLU A 64 1.93 17.93 8.86
C GLU A 64 2.74 19.16 8.43
N ILE A 65 3.84 19.45 9.11
CA ILE A 65 4.69 20.62 8.87
C ILE A 65 6.10 20.15 8.58
N PHE A 66 6.69 20.65 7.49
CA PHE A 66 8.08 20.38 7.13
C PHE A 66 8.97 21.55 7.51
N VAL A 67 10.06 21.22 8.20
CA VAL A 67 11.21 22.12 8.41
C VAL A 67 12.32 21.61 7.53
N ILE A 68 12.54 22.25 6.38
CA ILE A 68 13.61 21.89 5.45
C ILE A 68 14.85 22.66 5.88
N ALA A 69 15.86 21.93 6.37
CA ALA A 69 17.08 22.51 6.92
C ALA A 69 18.31 21.88 6.27
N ASP A 70 19.23 22.70 5.76
CA ASP A 70 20.52 22.23 5.27
C ASP A 70 21.31 21.54 6.40
N ALA A 71 22.16 20.58 6.04
CA ALA A 71 22.86 19.68 6.96
C ALA A 71 24.00 20.33 7.78
N ASP A 72 24.19 21.63 7.64
CA ASP A 72 25.24 22.46 8.25
C ASP A 72 24.66 23.73 8.90
N ILE A 73 23.34 23.80 9.11
CA ILE A 73 22.66 24.96 9.69
C ILE A 73 22.27 24.69 11.15
N ILE A 74 22.52 25.68 12.01
CA ILE A 74 22.11 25.69 13.42
C ILE A 74 21.16 26.87 13.65
N PHE A 75 20.11 26.64 14.44
CA PHE A 75 19.14 27.67 14.80
C PHE A 75 18.52 27.43 16.18
N ASP A 76 17.94 28.50 16.76
CA ASP A 76 17.10 28.41 17.96
C ASP A 76 15.80 27.66 17.63
N PRO A 77 15.44 26.56 18.32
CA PRO A 77 14.15 25.88 18.15
C PRO A 77 12.93 26.81 18.24
N LYS A 78 13.03 27.92 19.00
CA LYS A 78 11.97 28.94 19.10
C LYS A 78 11.66 29.60 17.76
N LEU A 79 12.59 29.61 16.80
CA LEU A 79 12.32 30.10 15.44
C LEU A 79 11.28 29.22 14.73
N ILE A 80 11.33 27.90 14.92
CA ILE A 80 10.37 26.98 14.32
C ILE A 80 8.99 27.17 14.94
N VAL A 81 8.92 27.29 16.27
CA VAL A 81 7.66 27.54 16.98
C VAL A 81 6.98 28.82 16.47
N LYS A 82 7.73 29.94 16.41
CA LYS A 82 7.22 31.21 15.87
C LYS A 82 6.84 31.10 14.40
N ALA A 83 7.59 30.35 13.60
CA ALA A 83 7.26 30.14 12.20
C ALA A 83 5.92 29.41 12.03
N ILE A 84 5.64 28.40 12.87
CA ILE A 84 4.37 27.67 12.87
C ILE A 84 3.20 28.59 13.18
N GLU A 85 3.35 29.53 14.12
CA GLU A 85 2.31 30.53 14.43
C GLU A 85 2.02 31.42 13.20
N VAL A 86 3.06 31.81 12.46
CA VAL A 86 2.95 32.63 11.24
C VAL A 86 2.31 31.87 10.07
N LEU A 87 2.38 30.53 10.03
CA LEU A 87 1.74 29.72 8.99
C LEU A 87 0.21 29.85 8.93
N ASN A 88 -0.43 30.40 9.96
CA ASN A 88 -1.85 30.73 9.92
C ASN A 88 -2.19 31.80 8.86
N GLU A 89 -1.22 32.63 8.49
CA GLU A 89 -1.41 33.76 7.56
C GLU A 89 -0.47 33.70 6.35
N ALA A 90 0.41 32.70 6.27
CA ALA A 90 1.43 32.56 5.24
C ALA A 90 1.40 31.17 4.63
N ALA A 91 1.71 31.06 3.34
CA ALA A 91 1.82 29.75 2.71
C ALA A 91 3.06 28.99 3.22
N TRP A 92 4.08 29.72 3.64
CA TRP A 92 5.36 29.21 4.13
C TRP A 92 6.21 30.35 4.70
N VAL A 93 7.22 29.99 5.49
CA VAL A 93 8.04 30.93 6.27
C VAL A 93 9.52 30.63 6.11
N VAL A 94 10.31 31.68 5.94
CA VAL A 94 11.77 31.64 6.09
C VAL A 94 12.07 32.33 7.43
N PRO A 95 12.43 31.57 8.49
CA PRO A 95 12.35 32.08 9.85
C PRO A 95 13.60 32.84 10.30
N PHE A 96 14.28 33.50 9.37
CA PHE A 96 15.48 34.26 9.64
C PHE A 96 15.66 35.44 8.68
N THR A 97 16.47 36.39 9.13
CA THR A 97 16.96 37.55 8.36
C THR A 97 18.47 37.70 8.44
N GLY A 98 19.14 36.95 9.33
CA GLY A 98 20.59 36.94 9.49
C GLY A 98 21.17 35.53 9.34
N ILE A 99 22.28 35.42 8.61
CA ILE A 99 23.13 34.23 8.55
C ILE A 99 24.49 34.63 9.13
N TYR A 100 24.99 33.85 10.08
CA TYR A 100 26.31 34.00 10.66
C TYR A 100 27.16 32.79 10.28
N ASP A 101 28.10 32.99 9.37
CA ASP A 101 29.06 31.98 8.96
C ASP A 101 30.09 31.82 10.08
N ILE A 102 30.13 30.63 10.70
CA ILE A 102 31.12 30.31 11.73
C ILE A 102 32.44 30.03 11.02
N GLU A 103 33.53 30.58 11.52
CA GLU A 103 34.86 30.28 10.98
C GLU A 103 35.25 28.81 11.15
N ARG A 104 36.25 28.37 10.38
CA ARG A 104 36.75 26.99 10.41
C ARG A 104 37.14 26.53 11.82
N SER A 105 37.92 27.35 12.53
CA SER A 105 38.39 27.05 13.89
C SER A 105 37.24 26.94 14.90
N GLY A 106 36.25 27.83 14.79
CA GLY A 106 35.02 27.81 15.59
C GLY A 106 34.19 26.55 15.33
N THR A 107 34.04 26.18 14.06
CA THR A 107 33.35 24.95 13.65
C THR A 107 34.06 23.71 14.20
N GLU A 108 35.38 23.59 14.00
CA GLU A 108 36.19 22.46 14.50
C GLU A 108 36.12 22.32 16.02
N ARG A 109 36.04 23.43 16.77
CA ARG A 109 35.81 23.39 18.22
C ARG A 109 34.39 22.91 18.53
N LEU A 110 33.38 23.50 17.89
CA LEU A 110 31.98 23.19 18.18
C LEU A 110 31.66 21.71 17.93
N LEU A 111 32.20 21.12 16.85
CA LEU A 111 32.02 19.72 16.50
C LEU A 111 32.54 18.74 17.57
N LYS A 112 33.45 19.18 18.45
CA LYS A 112 33.98 18.39 19.59
C LYS A 112 33.14 18.51 20.86
N THR A 113 32.14 19.39 20.88
CA THR A 113 31.28 19.61 22.05
C THR A 113 30.01 18.78 21.99
N THR A 114 29.37 18.57 23.14
CA THR A 114 27.99 18.06 23.16
C THR A 114 27.04 19.14 22.62
N PRO A 115 26.25 18.85 21.58
CA PRO A 115 25.34 19.84 21.01
C PRO A 115 24.35 20.40 22.02
N LYS A 116 24.14 21.72 22.02
CA LYS A 116 23.14 22.40 22.86
C LYS A 116 22.78 23.76 22.27
N TRP A 117 21.63 24.29 22.68
CA TRP A 117 21.27 25.68 22.45
C TRP A 117 21.23 26.43 23.80
N PRO A 118 21.73 27.68 23.88
CA PRO A 118 22.49 28.41 22.86
C PRO A 118 23.83 27.75 22.53
N ILE A 119 24.31 27.97 21.30
CA ILE A 119 25.63 27.49 20.88
C ILE A 119 26.77 28.29 21.52
N ASP A 120 27.90 27.63 21.73
CA ASP A 120 29.11 28.20 22.33
C ASP A 120 30.06 28.75 21.24
N VAL A 121 29.61 29.81 20.57
CA VAL A 121 30.35 30.51 19.53
C VAL A 121 30.43 31.99 19.90
N LYS A 122 31.63 32.56 19.84
CA LYS A 122 31.86 33.98 20.13
C LYS A 122 31.56 34.82 18.91
N SER A 123 31.17 36.08 19.12
CA SER A 123 30.89 37.03 18.03
C SER A 123 32.04 37.19 17.05
N GLU A 124 33.29 37.11 17.52
CA GLU A 124 34.50 37.27 16.71
C GLU A 124 34.75 36.07 15.79
N GLU A 125 34.07 34.94 16.03
CA GLU A 125 34.20 33.70 15.25
C GLU A 125 33.09 33.56 14.20
N CYS A 126 32.26 34.58 14.09
CA CYS A 126 31.14 34.63 13.17
C CYS A 126 31.26 35.82 12.22
N THR A 127 31.15 35.57 10.93
CA THR A 127 30.98 36.62 9.92
C THR A 127 29.52 36.68 9.52
N LYS A 128 28.88 37.85 9.64
CA LYS A 128 27.50 38.04 9.19
C LYS A 128 27.46 38.14 7.66
N ALA A 129 26.70 37.27 7.01
CA ALA A 129 26.48 37.32 5.58
C ALA A 129 25.78 38.62 5.15
N ASN A 130 26.29 39.26 4.09
CA ASN A 130 25.76 40.52 3.54
C ASN A 130 25.04 40.35 2.19
N TRP A 131 24.91 39.11 1.69
CA TRP A 131 24.38 38.79 0.36
C TRP A 131 22.90 38.34 0.37
N ILE A 132 22.24 38.34 1.54
CA ILE A 132 20.85 37.90 1.68
C ILE A 132 19.93 38.89 0.95
N TYR A 133 19.24 38.43 -0.10
CA TYR A 133 18.29 39.23 -0.87
C TYR A 133 16.84 39.00 -0.43
N LYS A 134 15.96 39.95 -0.78
CA LYS A 134 14.52 39.86 -0.49
C LYS A 134 13.91 38.65 -1.21
N GLY A 135 13.26 37.76 -0.44
CA GLY A 135 12.65 36.54 -0.98
C GLY A 135 13.61 35.34 -1.04
N PHE A 136 14.82 35.45 -0.48
CA PHE A 136 15.72 34.31 -0.28
C PHE A 136 15.02 33.21 0.52
N ALA A 137 15.12 31.98 0.04
CA ALA A 137 14.48 30.82 0.62
C ALA A 137 15.38 29.58 0.52
N GLY A 138 16.64 29.72 0.89
CA GLY A 138 17.57 28.60 1.11
C GLY A 138 17.87 28.39 2.60
N LYS A 139 18.66 27.36 2.92
CA LYS A 139 19.16 27.01 4.27
C LYS A 139 18.13 26.53 5.28
N LEU A 140 17.04 27.29 5.50
CA LEU A 140 16.00 26.95 6.46
C LEU A 140 14.63 27.45 5.99
N ILE A 141 13.69 26.52 5.84
CA ILE A 141 12.32 26.78 5.40
C ILE A 141 11.34 26.06 6.31
N VAL A 142 10.23 26.69 6.66
CA VAL A 142 9.10 26.08 7.37
C VAL A 142 7.86 26.16 6.49
N ILE A 143 7.27 25.01 6.14
CA ILE A 143 6.16 24.92 5.17
C ILE A 143 5.13 23.86 5.59
N PRO A 144 3.82 24.09 5.45
CA PRO A 144 2.83 23.03 5.59
C PRO A 144 3.05 21.97 4.51
N ARG A 145 3.02 20.70 4.88
CA ARG A 145 3.17 19.55 3.97
C ARG A 145 2.27 19.69 2.73
N VAL A 146 1.04 20.15 2.93
CA VAL A 146 0.06 20.33 1.84
C VAL A 146 0.57 21.27 0.75
N ASN A 147 1.32 22.32 1.12
CA ASN A 147 1.86 23.31 0.18
C ASN A 147 3.11 22.79 -0.51
N PHE A 148 3.95 22.04 0.20
CA PHE A 148 5.09 21.32 -0.39
C PHE A 148 4.59 20.31 -1.45
N GLU A 149 3.57 19.52 -1.11
CA GLU A 149 2.96 18.53 -2.00
C GLU A 149 2.23 19.20 -3.18
N ALA A 150 1.58 20.35 -2.97
CA ALA A 150 0.86 21.08 -4.02
C ALA A 150 1.77 21.55 -5.17
N VAL A 151 3.05 21.81 -4.90
CA VAL A 151 4.04 22.18 -5.92
C VAL A 151 4.87 20.98 -6.42
N GLY A 152 4.56 19.78 -5.95
CA GLY A 152 5.27 18.56 -6.31
C GLY A 152 6.70 18.48 -5.76
N GLY A 153 6.96 19.11 -4.61
CA GLY A 153 8.29 19.18 -4.00
C GLY A 153 9.31 19.97 -4.80
N PHE A 154 10.60 19.68 -4.57
CA PHE A 154 11.71 20.29 -5.30
C PHE A 154 11.83 19.67 -6.70
N ASP A 155 12.26 20.46 -7.68
CA ASP A 155 12.44 19.98 -9.05
C ASP A 155 13.78 19.22 -9.18
N GLU A 156 13.71 17.90 -9.34
CA GLU A 156 14.90 17.04 -9.41
C GLU A 156 15.72 17.21 -10.69
N ARG A 157 15.25 18.00 -11.66
CA ARG A 157 16.03 18.37 -12.87
C ARG A 157 17.17 19.35 -12.57
N PHE A 158 17.17 20.01 -11.40
CA PHE A 158 18.33 20.76 -10.93
C PHE A 158 19.39 19.77 -10.43
N SER A 159 20.59 19.84 -11.01
CA SER A 159 21.73 18.99 -10.64
C SER A 159 22.91 19.84 -10.18
N GLY A 160 23.69 19.34 -9.22
CA GLY A 160 24.69 20.12 -8.51
C GLY A 160 24.05 21.16 -7.60
N TRP A 161 24.58 22.39 -7.64
CA TRP A 161 24.16 23.49 -6.78
C TRP A 161 23.51 24.63 -7.57
N GLY A 162 22.41 25.16 -7.05
CA GLY A 162 21.87 26.47 -7.38
C GLY A 162 20.65 26.46 -8.32
N GLY A 163 19.70 27.33 -7.98
CA GLY A 163 18.45 27.56 -8.70
C GLY A 163 17.25 26.75 -8.20
N GLU A 164 17.48 25.64 -7.49
CA GLU A 164 16.44 24.77 -6.96
C GLU A 164 15.59 25.43 -5.88
N ASP A 165 16.22 26.11 -4.92
CA ASP A 165 15.55 26.83 -3.82
C ASP A 165 14.67 27.97 -4.38
N ASP A 166 15.18 28.71 -5.38
CA ASP A 166 14.44 29.78 -6.06
C ASP A 166 13.26 29.23 -6.88
N ALA A 167 13.46 28.15 -7.64
CA ALA A 167 12.40 27.54 -8.44
C ALA A 167 11.27 26.99 -7.54
N PHE A 168 11.63 26.37 -6.41
CA PHE A 168 10.68 25.96 -5.37
C PHE A 168 9.94 27.18 -4.81
N SER A 169 10.67 28.24 -4.44
CA SER A 169 10.10 29.49 -3.92
C SER A 169 9.07 30.11 -4.86
N LEU A 170 9.41 30.25 -6.13
CA LEU A 170 8.52 30.79 -7.17
C LEU A 170 7.27 29.93 -7.36
N SER A 171 7.41 28.61 -7.25
CA SER A 171 6.30 27.66 -7.35
C SER A 171 5.33 27.80 -6.19
N VAL A 172 5.84 27.81 -4.95
CA VAL A 172 5.01 27.94 -3.74
C VAL A 172 4.32 29.30 -3.70
N GLN A 173 5.06 30.38 -4.00
CA GLN A 173 4.48 31.72 -4.05
C GLN A 173 3.36 31.84 -5.08
N THR A 174 3.52 31.22 -6.25
CA THR A 174 2.53 31.30 -7.32
C THR A 174 1.29 30.45 -7.05
N LEU A 175 1.46 29.23 -6.52
CA LEU A 175 0.34 28.29 -6.35
C LEU A 175 -0.35 28.39 -4.99
N CYS A 176 0.43 28.57 -3.91
CA CYS A 176 -0.04 28.42 -2.54
C CYS A 176 -0.24 29.76 -1.83
N GLY A 177 0.62 30.76 -2.09
CA GLY A 177 0.48 32.10 -1.53
C GLY A 177 1.78 32.68 -0.98
N LYS A 178 1.68 33.79 -0.26
CA LYS A 178 2.85 34.62 0.12
C LYS A 178 3.87 33.87 0.99
N LEU A 179 5.15 34.18 0.73
CA LEU A 179 6.27 33.93 1.62
C LEU A 179 6.29 35.00 2.72
N VAL A 180 6.59 34.60 3.96
CA VAL A 180 6.92 35.53 5.06
C VAL A 180 8.34 35.27 5.55
N ASN A 181 9.18 36.31 5.56
CA ASN A 181 10.47 36.29 6.26
C ASN A 181 10.25 36.81 7.69
N SER A 182 10.61 36.02 8.71
CA SER A 182 10.54 36.47 10.10
C SER A 182 11.94 36.71 10.68
N LYS A 183 12.02 37.63 11.65
CA LYS A 183 13.31 38.02 12.26
C LYS A 183 13.87 36.86 13.07
N GLY A 184 15.10 36.47 12.75
CA GLY A 184 15.83 35.39 13.38
C GLY A 184 17.25 35.29 12.82
N ASP A 185 18.11 34.61 13.55
CA ASP A 185 19.50 34.39 13.19
C ASP A 185 19.78 32.89 13.10
N ILE A 186 20.42 32.48 12.01
CA ILE A 186 20.92 31.13 11.83
C ILE A 186 22.43 31.13 11.71
N TYR A 187 23.06 30.04 12.11
CA TYR A 187 24.51 29.86 12.09
C TYR A 187 24.86 28.76 11.12
N HIS A 188 25.84 29.02 10.27
CA HIS A 188 26.25 28.10 9.22
C HIS A 188 27.64 27.56 9.56
N LEU A 189 27.75 26.23 9.68
CA LEU A 189 29.01 25.56 9.96
C LEU A 189 29.92 25.63 8.76
N TRP A 190 31.20 25.89 9.02
CA TRP A 190 32.19 26.03 7.96
C TRP A 190 32.34 24.73 7.17
N HIS A 191 32.36 24.87 5.85
CA HIS A 191 32.81 23.86 4.91
C HIS A 191 33.54 24.53 3.73
N PRO A 192 34.40 23.82 2.98
CA PRO A 192 35.01 24.35 1.77
C PRO A 192 33.95 24.81 0.75
N THR A 193 34.14 25.99 0.15
CA THR A 193 33.20 26.55 -0.82
C THR A 193 33.16 25.71 -2.08
N SER A 194 31.95 25.41 -2.56
CA SER A 194 31.73 24.91 -3.92
C SER A 194 31.48 26.13 -4.81
N ASN A 195 32.29 26.36 -5.85
CA ASN A 195 32.08 27.53 -6.71
C ASN A 195 30.90 27.29 -7.68
N TYR A 196 29.93 28.21 -7.68
CA TYR A 196 28.78 28.20 -8.58
C TYR A 196 29.21 28.29 -10.05
N GLU A 197 30.29 29.04 -10.33
CA GLU A 197 30.85 29.22 -11.68
C GLU A 197 31.49 27.93 -12.23
N THR A 198 31.89 27.02 -11.35
CA THR A 198 32.48 25.73 -11.73
C THR A 198 31.47 24.59 -11.67
N ASN A 199 30.17 24.87 -11.43
CA ASN A 199 29.15 23.83 -11.51
C ASN A 199 28.98 23.41 -12.99
N PRO A 200 29.32 22.17 -13.38
CA PRO A 200 29.16 21.71 -14.76
C PRO A 200 27.70 21.79 -15.26
N ASN A 201 26.73 21.81 -14.33
CA ASN A 201 25.30 21.92 -14.62
C ASN A 201 24.75 23.36 -14.47
N GLY A 202 25.60 24.35 -14.18
CA GLY A 202 25.17 25.72 -13.87
C GLY A 202 24.37 26.39 -14.98
N GLU A 203 24.76 26.17 -16.25
CA GLU A 203 24.02 26.71 -17.41
C GLU A 203 22.62 26.09 -17.54
N ALA A 204 22.52 24.77 -17.43
CA ALA A 204 21.24 24.05 -17.48
C ALA A 204 20.31 24.45 -16.33
N ASN A 205 20.84 24.55 -15.10
CA ASN A 205 20.09 25.01 -13.93
C ASN A 205 19.59 26.45 -14.13
N ARG A 206 20.44 27.36 -14.63
CA ARG A 206 20.07 28.75 -14.90
C ARG A 206 19.00 28.84 -15.99
N ALA A 207 19.10 28.04 -17.06
CA ALA A 207 18.10 27.97 -18.10
C ALA A 207 16.74 27.49 -17.55
N LEU A 208 16.73 26.44 -16.71
CA LEU A 208 15.53 25.94 -16.06
C LEU A 208 14.93 26.98 -15.10
N LEU A 209 15.74 27.58 -14.24
CA LEU A 209 15.30 28.65 -13.33
C LEU A 209 14.68 29.84 -14.09
N ASN A 210 15.26 30.24 -15.23
CA ASN A 210 14.69 31.30 -16.05
C ASN A 210 13.29 30.97 -16.58
N ARG A 211 12.97 29.69 -16.80
CA ARG A 211 11.60 29.26 -17.13
C ARG A 211 10.65 29.50 -15.95
N TYR A 212 11.06 29.11 -14.74
CA TYR A 212 10.30 29.39 -13.51
C TYR A 212 10.11 30.88 -13.25
N LYS A 213 11.16 31.70 -13.45
CA LYS A 213 11.08 33.17 -13.32
C LYS A 213 10.06 33.76 -14.28
N ARG A 214 10.06 33.34 -15.55
CA ARG A 214 9.06 33.79 -16.55
C ARG A 214 7.64 33.33 -16.25
N ALA A 215 7.49 32.15 -15.64
CA ALA A 215 6.18 31.61 -15.26
C ALA A 215 5.65 32.17 -13.92
N SER A 216 6.49 32.85 -13.14
CA SER A 216 6.12 33.38 -11.81
C SER A 216 4.88 34.26 -11.88
N GLY A 217 3.96 34.05 -10.93
CA GLY A 217 2.66 34.74 -10.90
C GLY A 217 1.61 34.15 -11.86
N ASN A 218 1.99 33.29 -12.80
CA ASN A 218 1.08 32.58 -13.69
C ASN A 218 0.89 31.12 -13.27
N LYS A 219 -0.23 30.83 -12.60
CA LYS A 219 -0.55 29.48 -12.10
C LYS A 219 -0.53 28.40 -13.18
N LYS A 220 -1.02 28.69 -14.40
CA LYS A 220 -1.09 27.70 -15.48
C LYS A 220 0.31 27.31 -15.96
N GLU A 221 1.20 28.28 -16.14
CA GLU A 221 2.57 28.02 -16.61
C GLU A 221 3.42 27.31 -15.55
N ILE A 222 3.26 27.65 -14.27
CA ILE A 222 3.92 26.90 -13.19
C ILE A 222 3.41 25.45 -13.13
N ILE A 223 2.10 25.21 -13.23
CA ILE A 223 1.53 23.86 -13.29
C ILE A 223 2.10 23.08 -14.48
N LYS A 224 2.23 23.74 -15.65
CA LYS A 224 2.85 23.14 -16.83
C LYS A 224 4.31 22.73 -16.55
N LEU A 225 5.13 23.62 -16.00
CA LEU A 225 6.53 23.31 -15.66
C LEU A 225 6.68 22.18 -14.65
N ILE A 226 5.77 22.11 -13.65
CA ILE A 226 5.71 21.00 -12.69
C ILE A 226 5.33 19.70 -13.41
N SER A 227 4.37 19.75 -14.34
CA SER A 227 3.96 18.57 -15.10
C SER A 227 5.06 18.03 -16.03
N GLU A 228 6.00 18.88 -16.47
CA GLU A 228 7.16 18.43 -17.24
C GLU A 228 8.23 17.71 -16.40
N ARG A 229 8.13 17.74 -15.06
CA ARG A 229 8.98 16.92 -14.19
C ARG A 229 8.70 15.42 -14.38
N LYS A 230 7.62 15.06 -15.07
CA LYS A 230 7.13 13.70 -15.35
C LYS A 230 8.01 12.92 -16.35
N ASN A 231 9.31 12.81 -16.06
CA ASN A 231 10.13 11.69 -16.57
C ASN A 231 9.56 10.33 -16.13
N ASP A 232 8.68 10.31 -15.11
CA ASP A 232 8.07 9.09 -14.59
C ASP A 232 7.06 8.45 -15.54
N ILE A 233 6.29 9.19 -16.35
CA ILE A 233 5.30 8.55 -17.25
C ILE A 233 6.02 7.75 -18.35
N GLU A 234 6.98 8.36 -19.02
CA GLU A 234 7.78 7.67 -20.06
C GLU A 234 8.57 6.52 -19.46
N LYS A 235 9.15 6.69 -18.27
CA LYS A 235 9.85 5.63 -17.53
C LYS A 235 8.92 4.50 -17.11
N ILE A 236 7.71 4.80 -16.62
CA ILE A 236 6.68 3.81 -16.28
C ILE A 236 6.26 3.05 -17.54
N GLN A 237 6.04 3.75 -18.67
CA GLN A 237 5.71 3.12 -19.94
C GLN A 237 6.83 2.19 -20.43
N LEU A 238 8.09 2.64 -20.41
CA LEU A 238 9.26 1.81 -20.75
C LEU A 238 9.37 0.59 -19.83
N ASN A 239 9.18 0.76 -18.52
CA ASN A 239 9.18 -0.34 -17.57
C ASN A 239 8.03 -1.32 -17.83
N ASN A 240 6.83 -0.84 -18.12
CA ASN A 240 5.67 -1.67 -18.46
C ASN A 240 5.95 -2.50 -19.72
N ILE A 241 6.53 -1.90 -20.76
CA ILE A 241 6.93 -2.61 -21.98
C ILE A 241 7.98 -3.68 -21.66
N LYS A 242 8.98 -3.35 -20.84
CA LYS A 242 10.01 -4.31 -20.40
C LYS A 242 9.41 -5.49 -19.63
N ILE A 243 8.47 -5.23 -18.72
CA ILE A 243 7.76 -6.27 -17.96
C ILE A 243 7.00 -7.18 -18.94
N LEU A 244 6.20 -6.62 -19.84
CA LEU A 244 5.41 -7.39 -20.80
C LEU A 244 6.23 -8.13 -21.87
N ASN A 245 7.50 -7.76 -22.06
CA ASN A 245 8.43 -8.45 -22.96
C ASN A 245 9.27 -9.51 -22.25
N SER A 246 9.22 -9.60 -20.92
CA SER A 246 9.90 -10.66 -20.18
C SER A 246 9.22 -12.01 -20.40
N ASN A 247 9.99 -13.09 -20.56
CA ASN A 247 9.45 -14.44 -20.77
C ASN A 247 8.45 -14.84 -19.68
N GLU A 248 8.71 -14.47 -18.43
CA GLU A 248 7.86 -14.78 -17.28
C GLU A 248 6.48 -14.11 -17.35
N ASN A 249 6.36 -12.92 -17.96
CA ASN A 249 5.13 -12.14 -17.99
C ASN A 249 4.54 -11.96 -19.40
N ALA A 250 5.15 -12.56 -20.43
CA ALA A 250 4.69 -12.45 -21.81
C ALA A 250 3.22 -12.88 -21.99
N TYR A 251 2.77 -13.86 -21.19
CA TYR A 251 1.37 -14.31 -21.19
C TYR A 251 0.38 -13.19 -20.82
N MET A 252 0.80 -12.16 -20.08
CA MET A 252 -0.07 -11.05 -19.67
C MET A 252 -0.49 -10.17 -20.85
N ARG A 253 0.23 -10.19 -21.99
CA ARG A 253 -0.21 -9.51 -23.23
C ARG A 253 -1.45 -10.17 -23.83
N SER A 254 -1.64 -11.47 -23.62
CA SER A 254 -2.80 -12.23 -24.09
C SER A 254 -3.10 -13.36 -23.11
N PRO A 255 -3.68 -13.04 -21.93
CA PRO A 255 -3.93 -14.02 -20.88
C PRO A 255 -4.80 -15.17 -21.39
N LYS A 256 -4.45 -16.41 -21.03
CA LYS A 256 -5.22 -17.59 -21.47
C LYS A 256 -6.63 -17.60 -20.89
N SER A 257 -6.81 -17.06 -19.67
CA SER A 257 -8.14 -16.89 -19.07
C SER A 257 -8.96 -15.80 -19.75
N LYS A 258 -8.32 -14.93 -20.54
CA LYS A 258 -8.88 -13.66 -21.05
C LYS A 258 -9.29 -12.67 -19.96
N ILE A 259 -8.83 -12.85 -18.73
CA ILE A 259 -9.13 -11.96 -17.62
C ILE A 259 -7.96 -11.00 -17.39
N CYS A 260 -8.27 -9.74 -17.10
CA CYS A 260 -7.31 -8.75 -16.60
C CYS A 260 -7.81 -8.20 -15.25
N PHE A 261 -7.05 -8.45 -14.19
CA PHE A 261 -7.28 -7.89 -12.87
C PHE A 261 -6.67 -6.49 -12.76
N ALA A 262 -7.51 -5.50 -12.43
CA ALA A 262 -7.09 -4.14 -12.09
C ALA A 262 -7.11 -3.96 -10.58
N ILE A 263 -5.92 -3.88 -9.97
CA ILE A 263 -5.76 -3.81 -8.52
C ILE A 263 -5.49 -2.37 -8.09
N LEU A 264 -6.38 -1.81 -7.25
CA LEU A 264 -6.14 -0.51 -6.63
C LEU A 264 -5.37 -0.69 -5.31
N VAL A 265 -4.16 -0.12 -5.25
CA VAL A 265 -3.27 -0.19 -4.07
C VAL A 265 -2.89 1.19 -3.59
N HIS A 266 -2.68 1.37 -2.29
CA HIS A 266 -2.45 2.70 -1.71
C HIS A 266 -1.42 2.75 -0.57
N GLU A 267 -1.00 1.60 -0.04
CA GLU A 267 -0.06 1.51 1.06
C GLU A 267 0.65 0.16 1.08
N ASN A 268 1.79 0.11 1.78
CA ASN A 268 2.56 -1.09 2.12
C ASN A 268 2.93 -2.01 0.94
N ARG A 269 4.12 -1.78 0.38
CA ARG A 269 4.67 -2.51 -0.78
C ARG A 269 4.72 -4.03 -0.60
N GLU A 270 5.08 -4.53 0.57
CA GLU A 270 5.19 -5.98 0.80
C GLU A 270 3.82 -6.66 0.82
N LEU A 271 2.78 -5.97 1.33
CA LEU A 271 1.41 -6.46 1.23
C LEU A 271 0.89 -6.46 -0.21
N VAL A 272 1.26 -5.46 -1.02
CA VAL A 272 0.95 -5.43 -2.45
C VAL A 272 1.60 -6.60 -3.17
N LYS A 273 2.89 -6.86 -2.90
CA LYS A 273 3.61 -8.01 -3.45
C LYS A 273 2.92 -9.33 -3.11
N LYS A 274 2.53 -9.52 -1.84
CA LYS A 274 1.79 -10.70 -1.38
C LYS A 274 0.43 -10.86 -2.06
N LEU A 275 -0.27 -9.76 -2.34
CA LEU A 275 -1.50 -9.80 -3.12
C LEU A 275 -1.26 -10.22 -4.58
N ILE A 276 -0.20 -9.72 -5.22
CA ILE A 276 0.18 -10.16 -6.57
C ILE A 276 0.48 -11.66 -6.58
N ASP A 277 1.20 -12.15 -5.57
CA ASP A 277 1.52 -13.58 -5.42
C ASP A 277 0.24 -14.42 -5.22
N ASN A 278 -0.72 -13.94 -4.41
CA ASN A 278 -2.05 -14.55 -4.23
C ASN A 278 -2.79 -14.69 -5.57
N VAL A 279 -2.86 -13.61 -6.36
CA VAL A 279 -3.55 -13.62 -7.67
C VAL A 279 -2.81 -14.54 -8.65
N ARG A 280 -1.48 -14.46 -8.73
CA ARG A 280 -0.67 -15.36 -9.59
C ARG A 280 -0.85 -16.82 -9.22
N TYR A 281 -0.97 -17.11 -7.93
CA TYR A 281 -1.24 -18.47 -7.49
C TYR A 281 -2.63 -18.89 -7.94
N TYR A 282 -3.70 -18.22 -7.50
CA TYR A 282 -5.07 -18.72 -7.73
C TYR A 282 -5.62 -18.51 -9.14
N CYS A 283 -5.09 -17.53 -9.88
CA CYS A 283 -5.50 -17.16 -11.23
C CYS A 283 -4.26 -17.02 -12.15
N PRO A 284 -3.51 -18.11 -12.39
CA PRO A 284 -2.21 -18.07 -13.07
C PRO A 284 -2.30 -17.74 -14.55
N ASN A 285 -3.50 -17.79 -15.15
CA ASN A 285 -3.71 -17.55 -16.58
C ASN A 285 -4.19 -16.13 -16.89
N SER A 286 -4.32 -15.29 -15.86
CA SER A 286 -4.88 -13.94 -15.94
C SER A 286 -3.81 -12.85 -15.94
N ALA A 287 -4.08 -11.74 -16.61
CA ALA A 287 -3.26 -10.55 -16.51
C ALA A 287 -3.55 -9.82 -15.19
N ILE A 288 -2.55 -9.09 -14.70
CA ILE A 288 -2.61 -8.27 -13.49
C ILE A 288 -2.03 -6.91 -13.84
N VAL A 289 -2.76 -5.85 -13.50
CA VAL A 289 -2.24 -4.48 -13.57
C VAL A 289 -2.53 -3.74 -12.28
N LEU A 290 -1.64 -2.81 -11.94
CA LEU A 290 -1.77 -2.00 -10.74
C LEU A 290 -2.19 -0.57 -11.06
N TYR A 291 -2.98 0.00 -10.17
CA TYR A 291 -3.19 1.43 -10.07
C TYR A 291 -2.69 1.89 -8.70
N ASN A 292 -1.70 2.79 -8.69
CA ASN A 292 -1.16 3.34 -7.44
C ASN A 292 -2.01 4.55 -7.00
N GLY A 293 -2.92 4.29 -6.06
CA GLY A 293 -3.76 5.27 -5.37
C GLY A 293 -3.13 5.87 -4.12
N GLY A 294 -1.87 5.56 -3.82
CA GLY A 294 -1.18 5.91 -2.59
C GLY A 294 -0.40 7.22 -2.62
N HIS A 295 0.22 7.55 -1.49
CA HIS A 295 1.16 8.68 -1.37
C HIS A 295 2.55 8.37 -1.93
N ASP A 296 2.99 7.12 -1.75
CA ASP A 296 4.27 6.65 -2.24
C ASP A 296 4.15 6.28 -3.72
N TRP A 297 4.69 7.11 -4.61
CA TRP A 297 4.68 6.84 -6.05
C TRP A 297 5.54 5.62 -6.43
N THR A 298 6.49 5.22 -5.58
CA THR A 298 7.34 4.04 -5.78
C THR A 298 6.70 2.73 -5.29
N LEU A 299 5.51 2.79 -4.69
CA LEU A 299 4.81 1.65 -4.09
C LEU A 299 4.77 0.41 -5.00
N CYS A 300 4.60 0.62 -6.31
CA CYS A 300 4.46 -0.43 -7.30
C CYS A 300 5.76 -0.77 -8.05
N GLU A 301 6.87 -0.07 -7.77
CA GLU A 301 8.13 -0.25 -8.51
C GLU A 301 8.74 -1.63 -8.27
N GLY A 302 9.14 -2.27 -9.38
CA GLY A 302 9.85 -3.55 -9.35
C GLY A 302 9.01 -4.75 -8.89
N LEU A 303 7.66 -4.64 -8.89
CA LEU A 303 6.77 -5.75 -8.50
C LEU A 303 6.49 -6.75 -9.64
N GLY A 304 7.06 -6.52 -10.83
CA GLY A 304 6.95 -7.42 -11.96
C GLY A 304 5.55 -7.47 -12.59
N VAL A 305 4.74 -6.43 -12.39
CA VAL A 305 3.42 -6.24 -13.01
C VAL A 305 3.30 -4.82 -13.56
N PRO A 306 2.62 -4.60 -14.70
CA PRO A 306 2.44 -3.26 -15.25
C PRO A 306 1.68 -2.32 -14.32
N VAL A 307 2.04 -1.03 -14.34
CA VAL A 307 1.42 0.03 -13.52
C VAL A 307 0.81 1.10 -14.41
N CYS A 308 -0.44 1.47 -14.14
CA CYS A 308 -1.15 2.48 -14.92
C CYS A 308 -0.44 3.85 -14.82
N PRO A 309 0.00 4.47 -15.93
CA PRO A 309 0.80 5.71 -15.87
C PRO A 309 0.04 6.94 -15.32
N SER A 310 -1.29 6.90 -15.31
CA SER A 310 -2.14 7.96 -14.73
C SER A 310 -2.32 7.83 -13.22
N SER A 311 -1.68 6.82 -12.60
CA SER A 311 -1.68 6.59 -11.15
C SER A 311 -1.37 7.87 -10.38
N ARG A 312 -2.15 8.09 -9.31
CA ARG A 312 -2.03 9.23 -8.41
C ARG A 312 -2.74 8.91 -7.11
N LYS A 313 -2.39 9.62 -6.04
CA LYS A 313 -3.14 9.56 -4.78
C LYS A 313 -4.64 9.71 -5.02
N LEU A 314 -5.42 8.72 -4.62
CA LEU A 314 -6.88 8.76 -4.64
C LEU A 314 -7.40 8.99 -3.21
N LYS A 315 -8.53 9.68 -3.10
CA LYS A 315 -9.24 9.87 -1.84
C LYS A 315 -10.23 8.73 -1.65
N TYR A 316 -10.27 8.16 -0.44
CA TYR A 316 -11.27 7.15 -0.09
C TYR A 316 -12.70 7.63 -0.40
N GLY A 317 -13.48 6.80 -1.09
CA GLY A 317 -14.82 7.13 -1.60
C GLY A 317 -14.87 7.91 -2.92
N TYR A 318 -13.72 8.31 -3.45
CA TYR A 318 -13.58 9.03 -4.73
C TYR A 318 -12.55 8.32 -5.63
N THR A 319 -12.75 7.01 -5.78
CA THR A 319 -11.82 6.10 -6.46
C THR A 319 -12.20 5.83 -7.90
N ALA A 320 -13.49 5.89 -8.25
CA ALA A 320 -14.08 5.45 -9.53
C ALA A 320 -13.34 5.87 -10.82
N ILE A 321 -12.58 6.96 -10.81
CA ILE A 321 -11.76 7.38 -11.96
C ILE A 321 -10.71 6.33 -12.36
N TYR A 322 -10.21 5.52 -11.42
CA TYR A 322 -9.19 4.51 -11.70
C TYR A 322 -9.69 3.42 -12.65
N PHE A 323 -10.98 3.09 -12.62
CA PHE A 323 -11.57 2.15 -13.58
C PHE A 323 -11.39 2.65 -15.01
N LEU A 324 -11.86 3.87 -15.28
CA LEU A 324 -11.84 4.46 -16.62
C LEU A 324 -10.40 4.61 -17.15
N GLU A 325 -9.50 5.11 -16.32
CA GLU A 325 -8.11 5.33 -16.72
C GLU A 325 -7.35 4.01 -16.93
N THR A 326 -7.62 3.01 -16.11
CA THR A 326 -7.02 1.68 -16.30
C THR A 326 -7.57 1.04 -17.57
N MET A 327 -8.88 1.09 -17.80
CA MET A 327 -9.52 0.58 -19.02
C MET A 327 -8.96 1.23 -20.29
N GLU A 328 -8.83 2.55 -20.31
CA GLU A 328 -8.23 3.28 -21.43
C GLU A 328 -6.80 2.83 -21.69
N TRP A 329 -6.00 2.79 -20.63
CA TRP A 329 -4.60 2.40 -20.72
C TRP A 329 -4.41 0.93 -21.16
N LEU A 330 -5.29 0.01 -20.74
CA LEU A 330 -5.25 -1.39 -21.19
C LEU A 330 -5.44 -1.51 -22.71
N GLU A 331 -6.30 -0.67 -23.29
CA GLU A 331 -6.50 -0.63 -24.74
C GLU A 331 -5.31 0.00 -25.47
N GLU A 332 -4.71 1.04 -24.91
CA GLU A 332 -3.48 1.65 -25.45
C GLU A 332 -2.28 0.68 -25.42
N LEU A 333 -2.18 -0.10 -24.35
CA LEU A 333 -1.10 -1.09 -24.16
C LEU A 333 -1.27 -2.33 -25.04
N GLY A 334 -2.46 -2.52 -25.62
CA GLY A 334 -2.78 -3.65 -26.50
C GLY A 334 -2.90 -4.99 -25.79
N ILE A 335 -3.32 -5.01 -24.51
CA ILE A 335 -3.59 -6.27 -23.80
C ILE A 335 -4.84 -6.93 -24.41
N ASN A 336 -4.71 -8.21 -24.77
CA ASN A 336 -5.79 -9.01 -25.37
C ASN A 336 -6.62 -9.77 -24.32
N TYR A 337 -7.44 -9.03 -23.57
CA TYR A 337 -8.39 -9.54 -22.57
C TYR A 337 -9.84 -9.50 -23.10
N GLU A 338 -10.74 -10.18 -22.40
CA GLU A 338 -12.20 -10.20 -22.59
C GLU A 338 -12.92 -9.61 -21.37
N TYR A 339 -12.38 -9.83 -20.16
CA TYR A 339 -13.00 -9.40 -18.90
C TYR A 339 -12.06 -8.54 -18.06
N PHE A 340 -12.48 -7.32 -17.76
CA PHE A 340 -11.85 -6.43 -16.78
C PHE A 340 -12.46 -6.72 -15.40
N ILE A 341 -11.63 -7.01 -14.40
CA ILE A 341 -12.08 -7.28 -13.03
C ILE A 341 -11.35 -6.38 -12.05
N ASN A 342 -12.10 -5.61 -11.26
CA ASN A 342 -11.52 -4.73 -10.26
C ASN A 342 -11.40 -5.43 -8.89
N ILE A 343 -10.25 -5.30 -8.23
CA ILE A 343 -10.05 -5.81 -6.87
C ILE A 343 -9.31 -4.78 -6.00
N ASP A 344 -9.67 -4.73 -4.71
CA ASP A 344 -9.05 -3.84 -3.74
C ASP A 344 -7.86 -4.52 -3.04
N SER A 345 -6.94 -3.72 -2.49
CA SER A 345 -5.73 -4.18 -1.79
C SER A 345 -5.94 -5.11 -0.56
N ASP A 346 -7.17 -5.24 -0.07
CA ASP A 346 -7.61 -6.17 1.00
C ASP A 346 -8.51 -7.30 0.50
N ALA A 347 -8.64 -7.51 -0.82
CA ALA A 347 -9.28 -8.68 -1.40
C ALA A 347 -8.28 -9.84 -1.56
N TRP A 348 -8.66 -11.08 -1.22
CA TRP A 348 -7.80 -12.27 -1.31
C TRP A 348 -8.56 -13.44 -1.93
N PHE A 349 -7.94 -14.11 -2.89
CA PHE A 349 -8.42 -15.41 -3.35
C PHE A 349 -8.11 -16.49 -2.32
N ILE A 350 -9.04 -17.42 -2.12
CA ILE A 350 -8.85 -18.55 -1.19
C ILE A 350 -8.96 -19.90 -1.88
N LYS A 351 -9.44 -19.96 -3.13
CA LYS A 351 -9.63 -21.19 -3.92
C LYS A 351 -9.26 -21.03 -5.38
N LYS A 352 -8.81 -22.13 -6.00
CA LYS A 352 -8.62 -22.26 -7.46
C LYS A 352 -9.98 -22.38 -8.14
N GLY A 353 -10.07 -22.07 -9.43
CA GLY A 353 -11.30 -22.22 -10.22
C GLY A 353 -12.00 -20.91 -10.55
N TYR A 354 -11.50 -19.76 -10.07
CA TYR A 354 -12.13 -18.47 -10.33
C TYR A 354 -12.12 -18.08 -11.81
N GLU A 355 -11.07 -18.44 -12.55
CA GLU A 355 -10.95 -18.12 -13.98
C GLU A 355 -12.03 -18.86 -14.79
N GLU A 356 -12.19 -20.16 -14.55
CA GLU A 356 -13.20 -21.02 -15.17
C GLU A 356 -14.61 -20.59 -14.78
N PHE A 357 -14.80 -20.19 -13.51
CA PHE A 357 -16.05 -19.63 -13.02
C PHE A 357 -16.43 -18.37 -13.82
N ILE A 358 -15.51 -17.40 -13.96
CA ILE A 358 -15.79 -16.18 -14.74
C ILE A 358 -16.09 -16.53 -16.20
N GLN A 359 -15.30 -17.40 -16.83
CA GLN A 359 -15.53 -17.81 -18.21
C GLN A 359 -16.87 -18.52 -18.41
N THR A 360 -17.37 -19.24 -17.41
CA THR A 360 -18.65 -19.93 -17.47
C THR A 360 -19.80 -18.95 -17.28
N GLU A 361 -19.71 -18.12 -16.23
CA GLU A 361 -20.76 -17.18 -15.88
C GLU A 361 -20.88 -16.04 -16.91
N MET A 362 -19.80 -15.61 -17.54
CA MET A 362 -19.87 -14.48 -18.48
C MET A 362 -20.23 -14.87 -19.92
N LYS A 363 -20.59 -16.13 -20.21
CA LYS A 363 -21.01 -16.55 -21.57
C LYS A 363 -22.27 -15.83 -22.05
N ASP A 364 -23.20 -15.58 -21.14
CA ASP A 364 -24.53 -15.02 -21.41
C ASP A 364 -24.72 -13.63 -20.79
N SER A 365 -23.65 -13.02 -20.28
CA SER A 365 -23.68 -11.72 -19.62
C SER A 365 -22.49 -10.86 -20.04
N ASP A 366 -22.68 -9.55 -20.00
CA ASP A 366 -21.64 -8.58 -20.34
C ASP A 366 -21.09 -7.91 -19.07
N TYR A 367 -21.89 -7.89 -18.01
CA TYR A 367 -21.56 -7.32 -16.71
C TYR A 367 -21.99 -8.24 -15.59
N MET A 368 -21.09 -8.55 -14.66
CA MET A 368 -21.44 -9.25 -13.42
C MET A 368 -20.91 -8.49 -12.21
N GLY A 369 -21.74 -8.33 -11.18
CA GLY A 369 -21.36 -7.61 -9.97
C GLY A 369 -21.86 -8.29 -8.71
N VAL A 370 -21.08 -8.21 -7.63
CA VAL A 370 -21.50 -8.69 -6.31
C VAL A 370 -22.63 -7.81 -5.78
N LYS A 371 -23.69 -8.42 -5.25
CA LYS A 371 -24.89 -7.72 -4.76
C LYS A 371 -25.54 -6.81 -5.82
N LEU A 372 -25.48 -7.18 -7.09
CA LEU A 372 -26.23 -6.49 -8.14
C LEU A 372 -27.72 -6.56 -7.84
N ARG A 373 -28.34 -5.40 -7.63
CA ARG A 373 -29.75 -5.29 -7.24
C ARG A 373 -30.31 -3.92 -7.57
N ILE A 374 -31.63 -3.80 -7.47
CA ILE A 374 -32.29 -2.50 -7.28
C ILE A 374 -32.16 -2.17 -5.78
N PRO A 375 -31.41 -1.13 -5.40
CA PRO A 375 -31.21 -0.79 -4.00
C PRO A 375 -32.47 -0.18 -3.39
N SER A 376 -32.59 -0.28 -2.07
CA SER A 376 -33.62 0.43 -1.30
C SER A 376 -33.38 1.94 -1.32
N GLU A 377 -34.43 2.72 -1.09
CA GLU A 377 -34.37 4.20 -1.13
C GLU A 377 -33.42 4.81 -0.08
N ASP A 378 -33.18 4.08 1.01
CA ASP A 378 -32.33 4.50 2.11
C ASP A 378 -30.84 4.21 1.90
N TRP A 379 -30.47 3.48 0.83
CA TRP A 379 -29.08 3.12 0.54
C TRP A 379 -28.19 4.36 0.45
N PHE A 380 -27.14 4.38 1.27
CA PHE A 380 -26.25 5.53 1.46
C PHE A 380 -25.67 6.05 0.13
N ILE A 381 -25.18 5.17 -0.74
CA ILE A 381 -24.60 5.56 -2.03
C ILE A 381 -25.65 6.18 -2.95
N GLY A 382 -26.88 5.63 -2.94
CA GLY A 382 -27.99 6.22 -3.68
C GLY A 382 -28.31 7.64 -3.22
N LYS A 383 -28.23 7.91 -1.91
CA LYS A 383 -28.37 9.27 -1.34
C LYS A 383 -27.21 10.18 -1.75
N GLU A 384 -25.98 9.67 -1.74
CA GLU A 384 -24.80 10.42 -2.20
C GLU A 384 -24.90 10.81 -3.67
N LEU A 385 -25.39 9.91 -4.54
CA LEU A 385 -25.60 10.18 -5.97
C LEU A 385 -26.58 11.33 -6.21
N LYS A 386 -27.60 11.50 -5.35
CA LYS A 386 -28.60 12.58 -5.48
C LYS A 386 -27.96 13.98 -5.45
N LYS A 387 -26.83 14.15 -4.75
CA LYS A 387 -26.08 15.43 -4.70
C LYS A 387 -25.64 15.90 -6.09
N ASP A 388 -25.35 14.96 -6.98
CA ASP A 388 -24.84 15.22 -8.33
C ASP A 388 -25.74 14.63 -9.43
N ILE A 389 -27.03 14.42 -9.16
CA ILE A 389 -27.92 13.70 -10.07
C ILE A 389 -27.97 14.31 -11.48
N ASN A 390 -27.93 15.63 -11.58
CA ASN A 390 -27.94 16.34 -12.87
C ASN A 390 -26.66 16.11 -13.70
N ARG A 391 -25.54 15.78 -13.05
CA ARG A 391 -24.30 15.38 -13.72
C ARG A 391 -24.47 13.97 -14.30
N TRP A 392 -24.96 13.05 -13.49
CA TRP A 392 -25.10 11.64 -13.86
C TRP A 392 -26.20 11.39 -14.89
N ARG A 393 -27.32 12.13 -14.84
CA ARG A 393 -28.41 12.08 -15.82
C ARG A 393 -28.01 12.44 -17.25
N LYS A 394 -26.86 13.10 -17.44
CA LYS A 394 -26.29 13.41 -18.76
C LYS A 394 -25.54 12.23 -19.37
N LEU A 395 -25.27 11.19 -18.58
CA LEU A 395 -24.52 9.99 -18.98
C LEU A 395 -25.42 8.76 -19.05
N PHE A 396 -26.33 8.59 -18.09
CA PHE A 396 -27.32 7.51 -18.08
C PHE A 396 -28.64 8.00 -17.46
N ASN A 397 -29.77 7.49 -17.96
CA ASN A 397 -31.11 7.82 -17.47
C ASN A 397 -31.93 6.53 -17.19
N VAL A 398 -31.25 5.56 -16.57
CA VAL A 398 -31.81 4.25 -16.18
C VAL A 398 -32.79 4.39 -15.01
N LYS A 399 -33.94 3.71 -15.10
CA LYS A 399 -34.96 3.63 -14.05
C LYS A 399 -35.53 2.21 -13.93
N PRO A 400 -35.57 1.61 -12.73
CA PRO A 400 -34.87 2.04 -11.50
C PRO A 400 -33.34 1.95 -11.65
N LEU A 401 -32.60 2.66 -10.81
CA LEU A 401 -31.13 2.56 -10.78
C LEU A 401 -30.70 1.20 -10.21
N TYR A 402 -29.58 0.69 -10.71
CA TYR A 402 -28.92 -0.50 -10.19
C TYR A 402 -27.77 -0.13 -9.26
N GLY A 403 -27.51 -0.97 -8.26
CA GLY A 403 -26.36 -0.85 -7.39
C GLY A 403 -25.62 -2.18 -7.29
N VAL A 404 -24.31 -2.11 -7.10
CA VAL A 404 -23.41 -3.25 -6.88
C VAL A 404 -22.51 -2.98 -5.68
N PHE A 405 -21.73 -3.96 -5.25
CA PHE A 405 -20.59 -3.73 -4.37
C PHE A 405 -19.35 -3.37 -5.19
N ASN A 406 -18.47 -2.50 -4.68
CA ASN A 406 -17.32 -2.01 -5.45
C ASN A 406 -16.39 -3.15 -5.90
N VAL A 407 -16.01 -4.06 -5.00
CA VAL A 407 -15.01 -5.11 -5.28
C VAL A 407 -15.61 -6.25 -6.09
N GLY A 408 -14.88 -6.72 -7.12
CA GLY A 408 -15.27 -7.88 -7.91
C GLY A 408 -16.32 -7.59 -8.98
N GLN A 409 -16.34 -6.38 -9.55
CA GLN A 409 -17.12 -6.11 -10.76
C GLN A 409 -16.39 -6.71 -11.96
N VAL A 410 -17.12 -7.45 -12.79
CA VAL A 410 -16.64 -8.11 -14.00
C VAL A 410 -17.28 -7.41 -15.18
N ILE A 411 -16.45 -6.77 -16.01
CA ILE A 411 -16.89 -5.89 -17.11
C ILE A 411 -16.31 -6.43 -18.41
N SER A 412 -17.17 -6.79 -19.37
CA SER A 412 -16.72 -7.25 -20.68
C SER A 412 -15.98 -6.15 -21.45
N ARG A 413 -15.04 -6.56 -22.30
CA ARG A 413 -14.30 -5.64 -23.16
C ARG A 413 -15.22 -4.86 -24.11
N SER A 414 -16.37 -5.42 -24.48
CA SER A 414 -17.41 -4.72 -25.24
C SER A 414 -17.95 -3.50 -24.49
N ILE A 415 -18.21 -3.63 -23.18
CA ILE A 415 -18.57 -2.49 -22.33
C ILE A 415 -17.41 -1.51 -22.25
N VAL A 416 -16.18 -1.99 -22.03
CA VAL A 416 -14.99 -1.13 -21.97
C VAL A 416 -14.86 -0.28 -23.24
N LYS A 417 -14.92 -0.89 -24.43
CA LYS A 417 -14.88 -0.18 -25.72
C LYS A 417 -16.01 0.84 -25.82
N ALA A 418 -17.24 0.48 -25.44
CA ALA A 418 -18.35 1.40 -25.45
C ALA A 418 -18.11 2.59 -24.50
N LEU A 419 -17.62 2.37 -23.27
CA LEU A 419 -17.30 3.46 -22.34
C LEU A 419 -16.20 4.40 -22.88
N LEU A 420 -15.25 3.85 -23.64
CA LEU A 420 -14.09 4.57 -24.19
C LEU A 420 -14.36 5.30 -25.52
N GLU A 421 -15.56 5.21 -26.08
CA GLU A 421 -15.97 6.02 -27.23
C GLU A 421 -15.66 7.52 -26.98
N PRO A 422 -14.98 8.24 -27.91
CA PRO A 422 -14.29 9.49 -27.59
C PRO A 422 -15.11 10.53 -26.83
N GLU A 423 -16.33 10.83 -27.29
CA GLU A 423 -17.21 11.82 -26.66
C GLU A 423 -17.73 11.34 -25.29
N ARG A 424 -18.11 10.06 -25.20
CA ARG A 424 -18.62 9.44 -23.97
C ARG A 424 -17.54 9.36 -22.90
N LYS A 425 -16.34 8.92 -23.29
CA LYS A 425 -15.15 8.86 -22.44
C LYS A 425 -14.85 10.21 -21.81
N GLU A 426 -14.84 11.27 -22.62
CA GLU A 426 -14.50 12.61 -22.12
C GLU A 426 -15.58 13.16 -21.17
N LYS A 427 -16.87 12.95 -21.51
CA LYS A 427 -17.97 13.29 -20.60
C LYS A 427 -17.90 12.51 -19.28
N LEU A 428 -17.63 11.20 -19.34
CA LEU A 428 -17.51 10.33 -18.17
C LEU A 428 -16.31 10.70 -17.31
N ARG A 429 -15.13 10.90 -17.91
CA ARG A 429 -13.91 11.36 -17.22
C ARG A 429 -14.15 12.66 -16.47
N LYS A 430 -14.73 13.66 -17.15
CA LYS A 430 -15.06 14.95 -16.54
C LYS A 430 -16.07 14.83 -15.41
N ALA A 431 -17.03 13.91 -15.52
CA ALA A 431 -18.00 13.67 -14.46
C ALA A 431 -17.34 13.01 -13.23
N LEU A 432 -16.53 11.97 -13.45
CA LEU A 432 -15.80 11.27 -12.39
C LEU A 432 -14.82 12.19 -11.66
N LEU A 433 -14.04 13.02 -12.37
CA LEU A 433 -13.07 13.94 -11.76
C LEU A 433 -13.72 15.08 -10.96
N LYS A 434 -14.97 15.44 -11.29
CA LYS A 434 -15.69 16.56 -10.65
C LYS A 434 -16.76 16.11 -9.66
N THR A 435 -16.90 14.79 -9.44
CA THR A 435 -17.92 14.26 -8.55
C THR A 435 -17.70 14.68 -7.10
N THR A 436 -18.78 15.04 -6.43
CA THR A 436 -18.84 15.25 -4.98
C THR A 436 -19.57 14.11 -4.27
N SER A 437 -20.36 13.33 -5.01
CA SER A 437 -20.94 12.06 -4.57
C SER A 437 -19.86 11.04 -4.19
N TRP A 438 -19.99 10.49 -2.98
CA TRP A 438 -19.14 9.42 -2.47
C TRP A 438 -19.60 8.05 -3.00
N GLY A 439 -18.65 7.15 -3.32
CA GLY A 439 -18.91 5.75 -3.67
C GLY A 439 -19.54 5.51 -5.03
N VAL A 440 -19.34 6.42 -6.00
CA VAL A 440 -20.00 6.33 -7.32
C VAL A 440 -19.57 5.12 -8.16
N ASP A 441 -18.47 4.46 -7.81
CA ASP A 441 -18.01 3.17 -8.32
C ASP A 441 -19.04 2.04 -8.12
N GLU A 442 -19.93 2.14 -7.13
CA GLU A 442 -21.00 1.16 -6.89
C GLU A 442 -22.25 1.37 -7.77
N ILE A 443 -22.28 2.43 -8.58
CA ILE A 443 -23.46 2.85 -9.36
C ILE A 443 -23.13 3.11 -10.83
N VAL A 444 -22.08 3.86 -11.12
CA VAL A 444 -21.90 4.47 -12.44
C VAL A 444 -21.67 3.43 -13.52
N PHE A 445 -20.78 2.46 -13.30
CA PHE A 445 -20.44 1.48 -14.33
C PHE A 445 -21.59 0.50 -14.61
N VAL A 446 -22.28 0.01 -13.57
CA VAL A 446 -23.47 -0.83 -13.75
C VAL A 446 -24.60 -0.09 -14.48
N ASN A 447 -24.88 1.18 -14.16
CA ASN A 447 -25.95 1.90 -14.87
C ASN A 447 -25.54 2.34 -16.27
N MET A 448 -24.28 2.66 -16.52
CA MET A 448 -23.76 2.90 -17.87
C MET A 448 -23.88 1.65 -18.75
N ALA A 449 -23.53 0.47 -18.23
CA ALA A 449 -23.71 -0.78 -18.96
C ALA A 449 -25.19 -1.01 -19.30
N LYS A 450 -26.11 -0.67 -18.39
CA LYS A 450 -27.56 -0.84 -18.61
C LYS A 450 -28.08 0.15 -19.65
N GLU A 451 -27.67 1.41 -19.58
CA GLU A 451 -27.98 2.46 -20.54
C GLU A 451 -27.55 2.08 -21.96
N LEU A 452 -26.37 1.43 -22.07
CA LEU A 452 -25.80 1.00 -23.35
C LEU A 452 -26.38 -0.34 -23.85
N GLY A 453 -27.37 -0.91 -23.17
CA GLY A 453 -28.08 -2.11 -23.61
C GLY A 453 -27.40 -3.44 -23.30
N PHE A 454 -26.36 -3.45 -22.45
CA PHE A 454 -25.63 -4.67 -22.10
C PHE A 454 -26.37 -5.53 -21.06
N ARG A 455 -26.16 -6.85 -21.13
CA ARG A 455 -26.76 -7.81 -20.20
C ARG A 455 -26.00 -7.81 -18.88
N GLN A 456 -26.73 -7.87 -17.78
CA GLN A 456 -26.16 -7.78 -16.45
C GLN A 456 -26.70 -8.89 -15.56
N LYS A 457 -25.85 -9.40 -14.67
CA LYS A 457 -26.30 -10.35 -13.64
C LYS A 457 -25.58 -10.16 -12.31
N ASN A 458 -26.22 -10.66 -11.26
CA ASN A 458 -25.57 -10.82 -9.96
C ASN A 458 -24.66 -12.05 -9.98
N TYR A 459 -23.67 -12.09 -9.09
CA TYR A 459 -22.96 -13.33 -8.80
C TYR A 459 -23.98 -14.43 -8.41
N PRO A 460 -23.86 -15.65 -8.97
CA PRO A 460 -24.87 -16.69 -8.86
C PRO A 460 -24.92 -17.33 -7.47
N ASN A 461 -23.80 -17.35 -6.74
CA ASN A 461 -23.73 -17.99 -5.43
C ASN A 461 -24.13 -17.00 -4.32
N PRO A 462 -25.18 -17.28 -3.52
CA PRO A 462 -25.60 -16.40 -2.43
C PRO A 462 -24.49 -16.08 -1.42
N LEU A 463 -23.53 -17.00 -1.23
CA LEU A 463 -22.40 -16.80 -0.30
C LEU A 463 -21.38 -15.77 -0.82
N ASP A 464 -21.30 -15.50 -2.12
CA ASP A 464 -20.39 -14.49 -2.67
C ASP A 464 -20.65 -13.11 -2.03
N SER A 465 -21.91 -12.79 -1.80
CA SER A 465 -22.32 -11.53 -1.15
C SER A 465 -21.95 -11.44 0.34
N LYS A 466 -21.70 -12.59 0.99
CA LYS A 466 -21.17 -12.67 2.35
C LYS A 466 -19.64 -12.64 2.34
N MET A 467 -19.03 -13.18 1.29
CA MET A 467 -17.58 -13.26 1.16
C MET A 467 -16.96 -11.97 0.66
N VAL A 468 -17.65 -11.23 -0.19
CA VAL A 468 -17.23 -9.91 -0.69
C VAL A 468 -18.18 -8.87 -0.09
N ARG A 469 -17.73 -8.22 0.98
CA ARG A 469 -18.53 -7.33 1.85
C ARG A 469 -17.73 -6.13 2.33
N TYR A 470 -18.41 -5.09 2.83
CA TYR A 470 -17.71 -3.92 3.39
C TYR A 470 -17.01 -4.24 4.71
N ARG A 471 -17.75 -4.78 5.68
CA ARG A 471 -17.29 -5.16 7.02
C ARG A 471 -18.27 -6.21 7.59
N PRO A 472 -17.91 -6.96 8.65
CA PRO A 472 -16.60 -6.97 9.35
C PRO A 472 -15.48 -7.58 8.49
N TYR A 473 -14.23 -7.40 8.93
CA TYR A 473 -13.10 -8.16 8.41
C TYR A 473 -13.28 -9.65 8.69
N PHE A 474 -12.70 -10.49 7.84
CA PHE A 474 -12.73 -11.93 8.08
C PHE A 474 -11.89 -12.33 9.29
N THR A 475 -12.48 -13.21 10.08
CA THR A 475 -11.79 -13.96 11.13
C THR A 475 -11.08 -15.19 10.54
N LEU A 476 -10.18 -15.78 11.34
CA LEU A 476 -9.55 -17.05 10.99
C LEU A 476 -10.59 -18.15 10.75
N ASP A 477 -11.58 -18.26 11.65
CA ASP A 477 -12.64 -19.27 11.60
C ASP A 477 -13.51 -19.15 10.36
N GLU A 478 -13.84 -17.93 9.93
CA GLU A 478 -14.58 -17.72 8.70
C GLU A 478 -13.77 -18.17 7.48
N ILE A 479 -12.47 -17.85 7.41
CA ILE A 479 -11.64 -18.32 6.29
C ILE A 479 -11.57 -19.83 6.26
N ILE A 480 -11.41 -20.48 7.41
CA ILE A 480 -11.45 -21.94 7.53
C ILE A 480 -12.79 -22.48 7.00
N TYR A 481 -13.91 -21.93 7.48
CA TYR A 481 -15.24 -22.36 7.10
C TYR A 481 -15.46 -22.25 5.59
N TYR A 482 -15.18 -21.09 4.99
CA TYR A 482 -15.35 -20.88 3.56
C TYR A 482 -14.38 -21.74 2.74
N TYR A 483 -13.13 -21.88 3.19
CA TYR A 483 -12.17 -22.74 2.51
C TYR A 483 -12.62 -24.20 2.45
N LEU A 484 -13.18 -24.74 3.53
CA LEU A 484 -13.65 -26.13 3.59
C LEU A 484 -15.04 -26.36 2.94
N SER A 485 -15.83 -25.30 2.77
CA SER A 485 -17.19 -25.38 2.23
C SER A 485 -17.18 -25.55 0.70
N ASP A 486 -17.71 -26.66 0.19
CA ASP A 486 -17.79 -26.93 -1.26
C ASP A 486 -18.66 -25.89 -2.01
N ASN A 487 -19.56 -25.20 -1.31
CA ASN A 487 -20.44 -24.17 -1.87
C ASN A 487 -19.96 -22.72 -1.64
N SER A 488 -18.71 -22.47 -1.25
CA SER A 488 -18.22 -21.10 -1.09
C SER A 488 -17.78 -20.47 -2.42
N GLY A 489 -17.74 -19.14 -2.46
CA GLY A 489 -17.04 -18.40 -3.52
C GLY A 489 -15.51 -18.56 -3.45
N TYR A 490 -14.83 -17.83 -4.32
CA TYR A 490 -13.37 -17.90 -4.51
C TYR A 490 -12.63 -16.69 -3.92
N LEU A 491 -13.28 -15.52 -3.87
CA LEU A 491 -12.71 -14.23 -3.48
C LEU A 491 -13.30 -13.79 -2.13
N CYS A 492 -12.45 -13.36 -1.21
CA CYS A 492 -12.80 -12.82 0.10
C CYS A 492 -12.41 -11.34 0.19
N HIS A 493 -13.31 -10.49 0.65
CA HIS A 493 -13.03 -9.11 1.00
C HIS A 493 -13.92 -8.69 2.18
N PRO A 494 -13.36 -8.11 3.28
CA PRO A 494 -11.99 -7.62 3.40
C PRO A 494 -11.11 -8.47 4.34
N ILE A 495 -9.84 -8.62 3.98
CA ILE A 495 -8.78 -9.20 4.84
C ILE A 495 -7.88 -8.08 5.36
N ILE A 496 -7.69 -8.03 6.69
CA ILE A 496 -6.87 -6.99 7.35
C ILE A 496 -5.50 -6.89 6.66
N ARG A 497 -5.07 -5.65 6.35
CA ARG A 497 -3.77 -5.31 5.75
C ARG A 497 -2.68 -5.27 6.82
N ASP A 498 -2.51 -6.40 7.49
CA ASP A 498 -1.44 -6.63 8.48
C ASP A 498 -0.82 -8.00 8.18
N GLU A 499 0.50 -8.05 8.10
CA GLU A 499 1.24 -9.28 7.87
C GLU A 499 1.08 -10.30 9.00
N ASN A 500 0.81 -9.82 10.21
CA ASN A 500 0.61 -10.66 11.37
C ASN A 500 -0.82 -11.17 11.52
N ASN A 501 -1.76 -10.69 10.69
CA ASN A 501 -3.15 -11.10 10.77
C ASN A 501 -3.30 -12.63 10.54
N PRO A 502 -3.93 -13.38 11.48
CA PRO A 502 -4.11 -14.82 11.39
C PRO A 502 -4.80 -15.32 10.11
N ALA A 503 -5.88 -14.64 9.70
CA ALA A 503 -6.61 -15.02 8.50
C ALA A 503 -5.75 -14.85 7.23
N ARG A 504 -4.99 -13.75 7.14
CA ARG A 504 -4.04 -13.52 6.04
C ARG A 504 -2.91 -14.54 6.04
N LYS A 505 -2.31 -14.82 7.21
CA LYS A 505 -1.27 -15.86 7.36
C LYS A 505 -1.80 -17.20 6.87
N LEU A 506 -3.00 -17.62 7.29
CA LEU A 506 -3.58 -18.89 6.86
C LEU A 506 -3.66 -19.00 5.33
N ILE A 507 -4.22 -17.98 4.65
CA ILE A 507 -4.38 -18.03 3.19
C ILE A 507 -3.01 -18.13 2.49
N GLN A 508 -2.02 -17.36 2.92
CA GLN A 508 -0.65 -17.41 2.37
C GLN A 508 0.01 -18.79 2.53
N HIS A 509 -0.26 -19.48 3.63
CA HIS A 509 0.29 -20.82 3.84
C HIS A 509 -0.46 -21.88 3.02
N ILE A 510 -1.78 -21.72 2.83
CA ILE A 510 -2.58 -22.58 1.94
C ILE A 510 -2.12 -22.43 0.48
N GLU A 511 -1.90 -21.18 0.02
CA GLU A 511 -1.30 -20.89 -1.29
C GLU A 511 0.02 -21.63 -1.48
N ARG A 512 0.85 -21.62 -0.44
CA ARG A 512 2.17 -22.22 -0.45
C ARG A 512 2.13 -23.68 -0.02
N GLY A 513 1.33 -24.50 -0.70
CA GLY A 513 1.58 -25.95 -0.81
C GLY A 513 3.04 -26.32 -1.18
N HIS A 514 3.87 -25.33 -1.54
CA HIS A 514 5.34 -25.32 -1.58
C HIS A 514 6.09 -25.56 -0.25
N ASN A 515 5.45 -25.59 0.92
CA ASN A 515 6.11 -26.20 2.09
C ASN A 515 6.52 -27.64 1.76
N SER A 516 5.70 -28.34 0.96
CA SER A 516 6.09 -29.65 0.49
C SER A 516 7.42 -29.63 -0.26
N GLU A 517 7.72 -28.68 -1.15
CA GLU A 517 9.01 -28.66 -1.89
C GLU A 517 10.24 -28.31 -1.05
N ILE A 518 10.15 -27.28 -0.20
CA ILE A 518 11.26 -26.88 0.70
C ILE A 518 11.64 -28.03 1.63
N TYR A 519 10.64 -28.78 2.07
CA TYR A 519 10.81 -29.92 2.98
C TYR A 519 10.80 -31.29 2.26
N LYS A 520 10.72 -31.34 0.91
CA LYS A 520 10.89 -32.55 0.06
C LYS A 520 12.38 -32.75 -0.24
N ASN A 521 13.15 -32.98 0.80
CA ASN A 521 14.59 -33.20 0.68
C ASN A 521 14.99 -34.40 1.56
N ARG A 522 15.91 -35.24 1.05
CA ARG A 522 16.48 -36.40 1.76
C ARG A 522 17.07 -36.06 3.13
N LYS A 523 17.39 -34.78 3.37
CA LYS A 523 17.90 -34.29 4.66
C LYS A 523 16.87 -34.28 5.79
N TYR A 524 15.57 -34.40 5.49
CA TYR A 524 14.50 -34.34 6.49
C TYR A 524 13.93 -35.73 6.84
N PRO A 525 13.52 -35.96 8.10
CA PRO A 525 13.22 -37.30 8.63
C PRO A 525 11.93 -37.94 8.09
N TRP A 526 11.08 -37.19 7.40
CA TRP A 526 9.84 -37.67 6.77
C TRP A 526 10.00 -37.98 5.27
N TYR A 527 11.19 -37.79 4.69
CA TYR A 527 11.40 -38.05 3.26
C TYR A 527 11.31 -39.55 2.94
N GLU A 528 10.44 -39.92 2.00
CA GLU A 528 10.36 -41.26 1.41
C GLU A 528 10.87 -41.29 -0.04
N ARG A 529 11.30 -42.48 -0.52
CA ARG A 529 11.77 -42.69 -1.92
C ARG A 529 10.71 -42.33 -2.97
N ASN A 530 9.42 -42.35 -2.62
CA ASN A 530 8.33 -41.85 -3.44
C ASN A 530 7.76 -40.54 -2.85
N PRO A 531 8.28 -39.37 -3.25
CA PRO A 531 7.90 -38.08 -2.68
C PRO A 531 6.48 -37.61 -3.02
N ASN A 532 5.75 -38.34 -3.88
CA ASN A 532 4.33 -38.10 -4.14
C ASN A 532 3.42 -38.67 -3.04
N ASN A 533 3.96 -39.48 -2.12
CA ASN A 533 3.18 -40.12 -1.06
C ASN A 533 2.93 -39.22 0.14
N TYR A 534 3.58 -38.05 0.24
CA TYR A 534 3.43 -37.15 1.37
C TYR A 534 3.31 -35.67 1.00
N SER A 535 2.61 -34.92 1.84
CA SER A 535 2.43 -33.47 1.79
C SER A 535 2.64 -32.85 3.16
N ILE A 536 3.20 -31.65 3.19
CA ILE A 536 3.61 -30.99 4.45
C ILE A 536 2.72 -29.78 4.62
N TYR A 537 2.01 -29.75 5.73
CA TYR A 537 1.02 -28.75 6.06
C TYR A 537 1.56 -27.76 7.09
N LEU A 538 1.02 -26.53 7.00
CA LEU A 538 1.17 -25.37 7.90
C LEU A 538 2.25 -25.53 8.98
N PRO A 539 3.51 -25.13 8.75
CA PRO A 539 4.44 -24.93 9.84
C PRO A 539 3.92 -23.87 10.79
N ILE A 540 3.92 -24.14 12.09
CA ILE A 540 3.76 -23.12 13.11
C ILE A 540 4.98 -23.12 14.01
N LYS A 541 5.38 -21.95 14.49
CA LYS A 541 6.33 -21.84 15.58
C LYS A 541 5.51 -21.74 16.86
N ASP A 542 5.82 -22.58 17.84
CA ASP A 542 5.15 -22.51 19.14
C ASP A 542 5.79 -21.46 20.06
N GLU A 543 5.27 -21.31 21.28
CA GLU A 543 5.80 -20.36 22.27
C GLU A 543 7.29 -20.60 22.62
N SER A 544 7.82 -21.80 22.37
CA SER A 544 9.22 -22.14 22.59
C SER A 544 10.11 -21.87 21.37
N ASP A 545 9.55 -21.27 20.31
CA ASP A 545 10.16 -21.05 18.99
C ASP A 545 10.49 -22.35 18.24
N ASP A 546 9.93 -23.48 18.66
CA ASP A 546 10.10 -24.76 18.00
C ASP A 546 9.25 -24.81 16.72
N LEU A 547 9.85 -25.30 15.64
CA LEU A 547 9.17 -25.42 14.35
C LEU A 547 8.32 -26.69 14.32
N ASN A 548 7.01 -26.56 14.38
CA ASN A 548 6.04 -27.65 14.38
C ASN A 548 5.42 -27.83 12.98
N LEU A 549 5.25 -29.08 12.53
CA LEU A 549 4.76 -29.44 11.19
C LEU A 549 3.79 -30.63 11.25
N ILE A 550 2.73 -30.59 10.44
CA ILE A 550 1.89 -31.76 10.19
C ILE A 550 2.24 -32.36 8.82
N VAL A 551 2.67 -33.60 8.82
CA VAL A 551 2.98 -34.37 7.61
C VAL A 551 1.84 -35.33 7.32
N TYR A 552 1.24 -35.17 6.15
CA TYR A 552 0.26 -36.09 5.60
C TYR A 552 0.98 -37.13 4.75
N SER A 553 0.75 -38.41 5.00
CA SER A 553 1.25 -39.51 4.18
C SER A 553 0.12 -40.48 3.83
N GLY A 554 -0.16 -40.63 2.54
CA GLY A 554 -1.27 -41.42 1.99
C GLY A 554 -2.67 -40.92 2.40
N SER A 555 -3.12 -41.28 3.61
CA SER A 555 -4.37 -40.80 4.24
C SER A 555 -4.20 -40.59 5.75
N SER A 556 -2.98 -40.39 6.21
CA SER A 556 -2.64 -40.33 7.63
C SER A 556 -1.89 -39.05 7.98
N LEU A 557 -2.06 -38.55 9.20
CA LEU A 557 -1.36 -37.37 9.72
C LEU A 557 -0.37 -37.76 10.82
N THR A 558 0.83 -37.17 10.76
CA THR A 558 1.89 -37.31 11.77
C THR A 558 2.46 -35.94 12.08
N HIS A 559 2.66 -35.64 13.36
CA HIS A 559 3.26 -34.39 13.81
C HIS A 559 4.78 -34.54 13.95
N TYR A 560 5.51 -33.58 13.41
CA TYR A 560 6.96 -33.44 13.52
C TYR A 560 7.28 -32.08 14.13
N TRP A 561 8.34 -31.99 14.91
CA TRP A 561 8.84 -30.70 15.38
C TRP A 561 10.36 -30.64 15.40
N GLN A 562 10.91 -29.45 15.18
CA GLN A 562 12.33 -29.16 15.30
C GLN A 562 12.55 -28.29 16.52
N HIS A 563 13.39 -28.76 17.43
CA HIS A 563 13.80 -27.95 18.57
C HIS A 563 14.78 -26.86 18.12
N THR A 564 14.95 -25.80 18.91
CA THR A 564 15.92 -24.72 18.64
C THR A 564 17.37 -25.19 18.41
N ASP A 565 17.73 -26.38 18.91
CA ASP A 565 19.04 -27.03 18.65
C ASP A 565 19.17 -27.67 17.25
N GLY A 566 18.11 -27.60 16.44
CA GLY A 566 18.05 -28.11 15.08
C GLY A 566 17.68 -29.60 14.96
N LYS A 567 17.47 -30.32 16.07
CA LYS A 567 17.07 -31.74 16.04
C LYS A 567 15.58 -31.90 15.79
N TRP A 568 15.25 -32.93 15.03
CA TRP A 568 13.87 -33.27 14.69
C TRP A 568 13.33 -34.42 15.53
N TYR A 569 12.07 -34.30 15.91
CA TYR A 569 11.29 -35.27 16.65
C TYR A 569 9.96 -35.52 15.96
N LYS A 570 9.28 -36.63 16.31
CA LYS A 570 7.97 -36.97 15.75
C LYS A 570 7.09 -37.71 16.74
N THR A 571 5.79 -37.56 16.58
CA THR A 571 4.79 -38.37 17.28
C THR A 571 4.53 -39.69 16.54
N GLN A 572 3.72 -40.56 17.14
CA GLN A 572 3.02 -41.58 16.37
C GLN A 572 2.01 -40.93 15.42
N THR A 573 1.64 -41.64 14.35
CA THR A 573 0.55 -41.24 13.46
C THR A 573 -0.75 -41.13 14.25
N PHE A 574 -1.34 -39.93 14.28
CA PHE A 574 -2.49 -39.63 15.15
C PHE A 574 -3.83 -39.62 14.42
N ALA A 575 -3.83 -39.53 13.09
CA ALA A 575 -5.04 -39.59 12.28
C ALA A 575 -4.84 -40.51 11.08
N ARG A 576 -5.92 -41.19 10.66
CA ARG A 576 -5.99 -42.02 9.45
C ARG A 576 -7.34 -41.78 8.73
N GLY A 577 -7.39 -42.00 7.44
CA GLY A 577 -8.59 -41.79 6.64
C GLY A 577 -8.97 -40.31 6.45
N VAL A 578 -8.00 -39.40 6.52
CA VAL A 578 -8.21 -37.98 6.22
C VAL A 578 -8.16 -37.73 4.69
N THR A 579 -8.90 -36.73 4.22
CA THR A 579 -8.97 -36.36 2.79
C THR A 579 -8.87 -34.86 2.53
N GLY A 580 -9.04 -34.04 3.57
CA GLY A 580 -8.91 -32.59 3.48
C GLY A 580 -7.50 -32.09 3.79
N ILE A 581 -7.34 -30.77 3.66
CA ILE A 581 -6.14 -30.07 4.14
C ILE A 581 -6.29 -29.91 5.66
N PRO A 582 -5.36 -30.47 6.48
CA PRO A 582 -5.39 -30.29 7.91
C PRO A 582 -5.08 -28.83 8.27
N ILE A 583 -5.90 -28.27 9.14
CA ILE A 583 -5.67 -26.97 9.75
C ILE A 583 -4.92 -27.22 11.04
N PHE A 584 -3.75 -26.60 11.19
CA PHE A 584 -2.90 -26.75 12.37
C PHE A 584 -2.76 -25.40 13.07
N PHE A 585 -2.97 -25.38 14.39
CA PHE A 585 -2.94 -24.17 15.21
C PHE A 585 -2.47 -24.47 16.64
N GLU A 586 -2.17 -23.42 17.39
CA GLU A 586 -1.90 -23.46 18.83
C GLU A 586 -2.93 -22.60 19.57
N THR A 587 -3.39 -23.07 20.72
CA THR A 587 -4.27 -22.32 21.64
C THR A 587 -3.44 -21.49 22.63
N HIS A 588 -4.03 -20.53 23.35
CA HIS A 588 -3.34 -19.71 24.39
C HIS A 588 -2.77 -20.51 25.52
N SER A 589 -3.35 -21.68 25.75
CA SER A 589 -2.87 -22.63 26.74
C SER A 589 -1.67 -23.44 26.25
N GLY A 590 -1.12 -23.15 25.07
CA GLY A 590 -0.01 -23.90 24.46
C GLY A 590 -0.42 -25.28 23.93
N VAL A 591 -1.73 -25.54 23.81
CA VAL A 591 -2.24 -26.82 23.27
C VAL A 591 -2.29 -26.72 21.76
N LEU A 592 -1.62 -27.66 21.10
CA LEU A 592 -1.62 -27.84 19.66
C LEU A 592 -2.93 -28.48 19.19
N GLY A 593 -3.52 -27.98 18.10
CA GLY A 593 -4.80 -28.45 17.56
C GLY A 593 -4.74 -28.71 16.06
N VAL A 594 -5.31 -29.83 15.61
CA VAL A 594 -5.43 -30.20 14.19
C VAL A 594 -6.87 -30.51 13.85
N VAL A 595 -7.40 -29.90 12.78
CA VAL A 595 -8.74 -30.18 12.25
C VAL A 595 -8.64 -30.64 10.80
N CYS A 596 -9.31 -31.73 10.42
CA CYS A 596 -9.25 -32.24 9.05
C CYS A 596 -10.52 -33.00 8.62
N LYS A 597 -10.93 -32.86 7.34
CA LYS A 597 -12.02 -33.63 6.72
C LYS A 597 -11.63 -35.11 6.60
N LEU A 598 -12.60 -36.00 6.82
CA LEU A 598 -12.44 -37.45 6.74
C LEU A 598 -13.02 -38.04 5.44
N LYS A 599 -12.44 -39.16 4.98
CA LYS A 599 -12.82 -39.88 3.76
C LYS A 599 -14.27 -40.35 3.77
N ASN A 600 -14.77 -40.74 4.94
CA ASN A 600 -16.11 -41.31 5.11
C ASN A 600 -17.15 -40.25 5.48
N GLY A 601 -16.83 -38.96 5.33
CA GLY A 601 -17.67 -37.86 5.80
C GLY A 601 -17.32 -37.43 7.24
N GLY A 602 -17.68 -36.18 7.59
CA GLY A 602 -17.37 -35.59 8.89
C GLY A 602 -16.00 -34.91 9.00
N VAL A 603 -15.70 -34.43 10.20
CA VAL A 603 -14.49 -33.67 10.56
C VAL A 603 -13.85 -34.30 11.79
N GLY A 604 -12.56 -34.62 11.69
CA GLY A 604 -11.77 -35.00 12.85
C GLY A 604 -11.11 -33.77 13.48
N PHE A 605 -11.08 -33.74 14.81
CA PHE A 605 -10.35 -32.76 15.60
C PHE A 605 -9.43 -33.49 16.57
N TRP A 606 -8.15 -33.13 16.57
CA TRP A 606 -7.14 -33.70 17.44
C TRP A 606 -6.41 -32.58 18.19
N GLN A 607 -6.05 -32.84 19.44
CA GLN A 607 -5.34 -31.92 20.32
C GLN A 607 -4.14 -32.61 20.97
N ARG A 608 -3.08 -31.86 21.23
CA ARG A 608 -1.89 -32.31 21.97
C ARG A 608 -1.44 -31.21 22.92
N ASP A 609 -1.39 -31.52 24.21
CA ASP A 609 -0.73 -30.67 25.21
C ASP A 609 0.76 -31.02 25.24
N GLN A 610 1.61 -30.04 24.96
CA GLN A 610 3.05 -30.20 24.90
C GLN A 610 3.67 -30.50 26.27
N ASN A 611 2.96 -30.18 27.36
CA ASN A 611 3.42 -30.38 28.73
C ASN A 611 3.12 -31.79 29.28
N THR A 612 2.37 -32.61 28.53
CA THR A 612 1.99 -33.96 28.96
C THR A 612 3.03 -35.00 28.58
N GLN A 613 3.36 -35.87 29.54
CA GLN A 613 4.34 -36.95 29.35
C GLN A 613 3.82 -37.94 28.28
N GLY A 614 4.56 -38.13 27.19
CA GLY A 614 4.24 -39.09 26.12
C GLY A 614 3.86 -38.48 24.77
N ASN A 615 3.64 -37.16 24.68
CA ASN A 615 3.39 -36.45 23.41
C ASN A 615 2.20 -36.99 22.59
N HIS A 616 1.17 -37.52 23.26
CA HIS A 616 0.02 -38.13 22.60
C HIS A 616 -0.95 -37.08 22.06
N TRP A 617 -1.56 -37.41 20.92
CA TRP A 617 -2.68 -36.67 20.36
C TRP A 617 -3.99 -37.33 20.80
N TYR A 618 -4.93 -36.53 21.27
CA TYR A 618 -6.28 -36.93 21.66
C TYR A 618 -7.26 -36.38 20.63
N GLY A 619 -8.20 -37.18 20.12
CA GLY A 619 -9.09 -36.69 19.07
C GLY A 619 -10.53 -37.20 19.16
N SER A 620 -11.41 -36.42 18.55
CA SER A 620 -12.83 -36.71 18.38
C SER A 620 -13.20 -36.61 16.90
N VAL A 621 -14.16 -37.43 16.47
CA VAL A 621 -14.70 -37.39 15.11
C VAL A 621 -16.13 -36.87 15.17
N PHE A 622 -16.41 -35.82 14.42
CA PHE A 622 -17.72 -35.19 14.33
C PHE A 622 -18.35 -35.52 12.98
N GLN A 623 -19.57 -36.05 13.00
CA GLN A 623 -20.37 -36.25 11.79
C GLN A 623 -21.12 -34.97 11.44
N LEU A 624 -21.14 -34.64 10.15
CA LEU A 624 -21.99 -33.57 9.63
C LEU A 624 -23.41 -34.13 9.47
N GLU A 625 -24.17 -34.26 10.56
CA GLU A 625 -25.62 -34.35 10.42
C GLU A 625 -26.15 -32.98 10.00
N SER A 626 -27.13 -32.98 9.10
CA SER A 626 -27.75 -31.77 8.56
C SER A 626 -28.16 -30.82 9.68
N VAL A 627 -27.41 -29.75 9.87
CA VAL A 627 -27.80 -28.66 10.77
C VAL A 627 -28.98 -27.94 10.13
N GLU A 628 -30.19 -28.42 10.38
CA GLU A 628 -31.38 -27.59 10.23
C GLU A 628 -31.24 -26.42 11.22
N LEU A 629 -31.05 -25.22 10.68
CA LEU A 629 -31.16 -23.98 11.43
C LEU A 629 -32.61 -23.86 11.92
N ALA A 630 -32.87 -24.35 13.14
CA ALA A 630 -34.16 -24.26 13.79
C ALA A 630 -34.62 -22.79 13.86
N ARG A 631 -35.68 -22.48 13.10
CA ARG A 631 -36.43 -21.24 13.21
C ARG A 631 -37.29 -21.28 14.48
N GLY A 632 -37.01 -20.39 15.44
CA GLY A 632 -38.06 -19.62 16.11
C GLY A 632 -38.59 -20.05 17.49
N ARG A 633 -38.63 -19.02 18.36
CA ARG A 633 -39.54 -18.74 19.50
C ARG A 633 -39.34 -19.53 20.79
N GLY A 634 -39.23 -18.75 21.87
CA GLY A 634 -38.98 -19.24 23.22
C GLY A 634 -40.19 -19.88 23.88
N THR A 635 -39.89 -20.88 24.70
CA THR A 635 -40.52 -21.22 25.99
C THR A 635 -39.57 -22.17 26.70
N ALA A 636 -39.40 -21.99 28.01
CA ALA A 636 -38.52 -22.81 28.85
C ALA A 636 -39.08 -24.22 29.07
N MET A 637 -38.24 -25.25 28.96
CA MET A 637 -38.31 -26.44 29.83
C MET A 637 -36.99 -27.23 29.84
N HIS A 638 -36.77 -27.88 30.99
CA HIS A 638 -35.54 -28.41 31.57
C HIS A 638 -34.77 -29.52 30.83
N LYS A 639 -33.43 -29.42 30.96
CA LYS A 639 -32.40 -30.45 31.19
C LYS A 639 -32.42 -31.76 30.37
N ALA A 640 -31.46 -31.84 29.45
CA ALA A 640 -30.55 -32.99 29.37
C ALA A 640 -29.11 -32.45 29.43
N THR A 641 -28.37 -32.84 30.46
CA THR A 641 -26.98 -32.45 30.74
C THR A 641 -26.02 -32.98 29.68
N LEU A 642 -25.47 -32.07 28.87
CA LEU A 642 -24.14 -32.20 28.28
C LEU A 642 -23.41 -30.89 28.63
N GLY A 643 -22.46 -30.99 29.56
CA GLY A 643 -21.66 -29.85 29.98
C GLY A 643 -20.76 -29.38 28.84
N MET A 644 -21.19 -28.33 28.15
CA MET A 644 -20.29 -27.43 27.44
C MET A 644 -20.79 -26.02 27.70
N GLU A 645 -20.03 -25.28 28.51
CA GLU A 645 -20.08 -23.82 28.49
C GLU A 645 -19.67 -23.29 27.09
N PRO A 646 -20.11 -22.08 26.70
CA PRO A 646 -19.82 -21.54 25.39
C PRO A 646 -18.32 -21.30 25.24
N LEU A 647 -17.69 -21.94 24.26
CA LEU A 647 -16.27 -21.76 23.92
C LEU A 647 -16.06 -20.34 23.36
N PHE A 648 -15.86 -19.39 24.27
CA PHE A 648 -15.22 -18.12 24.01
C PHE A 648 -13.71 -18.36 23.92
N PHE A 649 -13.13 -18.32 22.72
CA PHE A 649 -11.70 -18.19 22.55
C PHE A 649 -11.38 -16.80 22.02
N SER A 650 -10.88 -15.91 22.89
CA SER A 650 -9.82 -14.98 22.45
C SER A 650 -8.74 -15.82 21.77
N LEU A 651 -8.05 -15.39 20.71
CA LEU A 651 -6.92 -16.03 19.98
C LEU A 651 -5.67 -15.14 20.02
N ARG A 652 -4.54 -15.66 20.51
CA ARG A 652 -3.19 -15.06 20.50
C ARG A 652 -2.44 -15.89 19.48
N MET A 653 -1.97 -15.26 18.42
CA MET A 653 -0.92 -15.73 17.53
C MET A 653 -0.10 -14.53 17.10
#